data_AF-A0A973HX72-F1
#
_entry.id   AF-A0A973HX72-F1
#
_cell.length_a   1.000
_cell.length_b   1.000
_cell.length_c   1.000
_cell.angle_alpha   90.00
_cell.angle_beta   90.00
_cell.angle_gamma   90.00
#
_symmetry.space_group_name_H-M   'P 1'
#
loop_
_entity.id
_entity.type
_entity.pdbx_description
1 polymer ?
#
loop_
_entity_poly.entity_id
_entity_poly.type
_entity_poly.pdbx_seq_one_letter_code
_entity_poly.pdbx_strand_id
1 'polypeptide(L)'
;RFNFWEHLKPARAKDVVWTIGSGRATDEFVFDDYLNPNGFIVSNMVAALNAYNYHPFQMTLYDGWNHDDLDFSSQVRVQNSATATRDNWNIPSHGHVVNGRMEPVANGGVYGKGMWLSGNHAFVAYGIGLQPQSVNDSDWYSGIFVDPRFEDDNTERAIINFPDHTMITLLGKRAIRYRHPVHGVVNEITLPQPIADKEWAHLGFEVTNKGRQVRFLLNGFPYQDWTSPKIPIMDTVANMAMVPVTEVVDIVETVAVTERVAVTERVAITETVPVYKRFFSWFTSWLGISHYVEKVVGFFDKVVGYVEEVIGYVEKVVGQIVEVVGYALEVVGYSLEIIGYDQPAMFQMKPGALLVGDTLKNSMTHSVTGTLATILNINDPLPEWGVQPFRGWIDEFKVFAHTQDIESSCNHAQGTLVGLNSDSESDWMNVANQYSADMHDVIAEQLRMRGEPTYDRYACYHDYLNDFAAHKKSIPEGAVSLRESIQFPEGPIYHDAPRPESVYNEFCLSCHHDEGKLGLNTVALLRDKQTLAKNDLRRQPSQPPRYVSGNLPANWLPDSPNYDDSTDDYGMLFDELTLPSSQGVRSEVKGFTLVHAQTGKNIRSLSNGSVLSGSEMKANNWVIRANTNGLTTEVTFDLNGSLSTRKGAQFTHSVSHLTNGCHTLSAQGTVNGGQDSHVVSLSFLMGDVSAENSTECATTFNEPTSVNLIQNGSFEDGTSHWGGFGQKWLVTDAENQQGSSAAKFTTAGGKVYLKQAVALDAYTDYEISACLKSVSESVGPFLLSVFDIPIKGGNGWGSMFLSTNDDTWRCFSGTFNSGTKTSTEVRVWGNSTFVGTGYVDNVILKKVSAPVTGSRGLVTFKSAHNKYFVSEGNGGDSKTVNANRSGIGSWEKFTVILH
;
A
#
# COMPACT_ATOMS: atom_id res chain seq x y z
N ARG A 1 23.13 -15.99 11.46
CA ARG A 1 21.78 -16.03 12.08
C ARG A 1 20.78 -16.13 10.93
N PHE A 2 19.80 -17.03 11.05
CA PHE A 2 19.25 -17.85 9.97
C PHE A 2 17.76 -17.55 9.72
N ASN A 3 17.42 -16.63 8.82
CA ASN A 3 16.08 -16.01 8.77
C ASN A 3 14.94 -16.84 8.13
N PHE A 4 14.97 -18.18 8.11
CA PHE A 4 14.07 -18.97 7.23
C PHE A 4 13.31 -20.12 7.84
N TRP A 5 13.54 -20.42 9.11
CA TRP A 5 12.62 -21.26 9.86
C TRP A 5 11.34 -20.46 10.16
N GLU A 6 10.20 -21.13 10.30
CA GLU A 6 9.01 -20.51 10.91
C GLU A 6 9.36 -19.86 12.26
N HIS A 7 10.39 -20.33 12.96
CA HIS A 7 10.86 -19.71 14.22
C HIS A 7 11.98 -18.66 14.06
N LEU A 8 12.44 -18.35 12.84
CA LEU A 8 13.57 -17.43 12.60
C LEU A 8 13.33 -16.38 11.49
N LYS A 9 12.23 -16.45 10.73
CA LYS A 9 11.74 -15.31 9.92
C LYS A 9 11.26 -14.19 10.84
N PRO A 10 11.46 -12.90 10.46
CA PRO A 10 10.80 -11.80 11.13
C PRO A 10 9.32 -12.08 11.33
N ALA A 11 8.89 -12.13 12.59
CA ALA A 11 7.48 -12.26 12.93
C ALA A 11 6.74 -10.97 12.53
N ARG A 12 7.37 -9.81 12.73
CA ARG A 12 6.82 -8.49 12.41
C ARG A 12 6.34 -8.41 10.95
N ALA A 13 5.18 -7.78 10.76
CA ALA A 13 4.58 -7.54 9.46
C ALA A 13 5.41 -6.58 8.57
N LYS A 14 6.26 -5.77 9.19
CA LYS A 14 7.20 -4.86 8.54
C LYS A 14 8.27 -5.57 7.68
N ASP A 15 8.88 -4.85 6.74
CA ASP A 15 9.73 -5.38 5.67
C ASP A 15 11.21 -5.46 6.02
N VAL A 16 11.79 -4.34 6.39
CA VAL A 16 13.20 -4.22 6.73
C VAL A 16 13.31 -4.51 8.22
N VAL A 17 13.29 -5.79 8.57
CA VAL A 17 13.41 -6.26 9.96
C VAL A 17 14.72 -7.00 10.14
N TRP A 18 15.47 -6.60 11.15
CA TRP A 18 16.78 -7.16 11.48
C TRP A 18 16.69 -7.88 12.81
N THR A 19 17.18 -9.11 12.85
CA THR A 19 17.28 -9.86 14.10
C THR A 19 18.59 -9.53 14.81
N ILE A 20 18.53 -8.68 15.82
CA ILE A 20 19.68 -8.25 16.62
C ILE A 20 19.71 -9.09 17.90
N GLY A 21 20.89 -9.39 18.42
CA GLY A 21 20.96 -10.11 19.69
C GLY A 21 22.25 -9.87 20.43
N SER A 22 22.13 -9.55 21.71
CA SER A 22 23.22 -9.16 22.62
C SER A 22 24.00 -10.35 23.17
N GLY A 23 23.70 -11.58 22.70
CA GLY A 23 24.25 -12.82 23.23
C GLY A 23 23.50 -13.37 24.45
N ARG A 24 22.54 -12.61 25.02
CA ARG A 24 21.61 -13.07 26.07
C ARG A 24 20.15 -13.09 25.62
N ALA A 25 19.76 -12.12 24.81
CA ALA A 25 18.44 -12.04 24.19
C ALA A 25 18.60 -11.75 22.70
N THR A 26 17.61 -12.17 21.92
CA THR A 26 17.47 -11.88 20.49
C THR A 26 16.16 -11.14 20.31
N ASP A 27 16.18 -10.05 19.54
CA ASP A 27 15.05 -9.17 19.31
C ASP A 27 14.97 -8.77 17.83
N GLU A 28 13.80 -8.36 17.37
CA GLU A 28 13.54 -7.90 16.01
C GLU A 28 13.51 -6.36 15.98
N PHE A 29 14.48 -5.77 15.30
CA PHE A 29 14.54 -4.33 15.11
C PHE A 29 14.02 -3.96 13.73
N VAL A 30 13.02 -3.10 13.69
CA VAL A 30 12.40 -2.66 12.45
C VAL A 30 13.09 -1.39 11.96
N PHE A 31 13.61 -1.43 10.73
CA PHE A 31 14.33 -0.35 10.10
C PHE A 31 13.56 0.41 9.01
N ASP A 32 12.38 -0.04 8.60
CA ASP A 32 11.54 0.66 7.59
C ASP A 32 11.44 2.16 7.88
N ASP A 33 11.02 2.48 9.09
CA ASP A 33 10.80 3.86 9.54
C ASP A 33 12.12 4.67 9.56
N TYR A 34 13.28 4.03 9.77
CA TYR A 34 14.60 4.66 9.86
C TYR A 34 15.37 4.71 8.54
N LEU A 35 14.87 4.08 7.48
CA LEU A 35 15.48 4.14 6.14
C LEU A 35 14.68 5.02 5.19
N ASN A 36 13.53 5.52 5.63
CA ASN A 36 12.66 6.36 4.83
C ASN A 36 13.20 7.81 4.77
N PRO A 37 13.69 8.30 3.61
CA PRO A 37 14.17 9.67 3.44
C PRO A 37 13.09 10.75 3.65
N ASN A 38 11.81 10.37 3.67
CA ASN A 38 10.66 11.23 3.95
C ASN A 38 10.11 11.03 5.38
N GLY A 39 10.79 10.27 6.24
CA GLY A 39 10.49 10.22 7.67
C GLY A 39 10.79 11.56 8.32
N PHE A 40 9.73 12.27 8.76
CA PHE A 40 9.84 13.59 9.38
C PHE A 40 9.90 13.48 10.91
N ILE A 41 9.04 12.65 11.48
CA ILE A 41 9.05 12.28 12.90
C ILE A 41 8.89 10.77 13.01
N VAL A 42 9.77 10.12 13.76
CA VAL A 42 9.69 8.70 14.12
C VAL A 42 10.00 8.59 15.61
N SER A 43 8.96 8.63 16.44
CA SER A 43 9.11 8.67 17.90
C SER A 43 8.31 7.56 18.58
N ASN A 44 9.02 6.55 19.08
CA ASN A 44 8.43 5.45 19.85
C ASN A 44 8.28 5.79 21.34
N MET A 45 8.08 7.08 21.64
CA MET A 45 7.92 7.63 23.00
C MET A 45 9.00 7.20 24.02
N VAL A 46 10.23 6.99 23.54
CA VAL A 46 11.40 6.69 24.36
C VAL A 46 12.23 7.95 24.64
N ALA A 47 12.95 7.94 25.76
CA ALA A 47 13.76 9.08 26.18
C ALA A 47 14.93 9.33 25.23
N ALA A 48 15.15 10.60 24.90
CA ALA A 48 16.27 11.03 24.09
C ALA A 48 17.59 10.83 24.86
N LEU A 49 18.62 10.46 24.11
CA LEU A 49 19.99 10.28 24.59
C LEU A 49 20.90 11.30 23.92
N ASN A 50 21.77 11.94 24.69
CA ASN A 50 22.75 12.89 24.17
C ASN A 50 24.15 12.62 24.73
N ALA A 51 25.14 12.62 23.85
CA ALA A 51 26.55 12.38 24.17
C ALA A 51 27.35 13.69 24.36
N TYR A 52 26.71 14.85 24.48
CA TYR A 52 27.37 16.17 24.44
C TYR A 52 28.26 16.55 25.63
N ASN A 53 28.54 15.64 26.57
CA ASN A 53 29.48 15.92 27.64
C ASN A 53 30.89 15.50 27.23
N TYR A 54 31.88 16.33 27.60
CA TYR A 54 33.33 16.20 27.31
C TYR A 54 33.99 14.86 27.72
N HIS A 55 33.20 13.88 28.18
CA HIS A 55 33.62 12.53 28.53
C HIS A 55 33.03 11.52 27.54
N PRO A 56 33.87 10.79 26.78
CA PRO A 56 33.42 9.79 25.78
C PRO A 56 32.69 8.56 26.36
N PHE A 57 32.39 8.56 27.66
CA PHE A 57 31.76 7.45 28.39
C PHE A 57 30.49 7.86 29.16
N GLN A 58 30.05 9.12 29.09
CA GLN A 58 28.86 9.59 29.81
C GLN A 58 27.81 10.13 28.82
N MET A 59 26.69 9.41 28.72
CA MET A 59 25.51 9.82 27.98
C MET A 59 24.47 10.38 28.95
N THR A 60 23.85 11.51 28.61
CA THR A 60 22.73 12.06 29.37
C THR A 60 21.42 11.49 28.79
N LEU A 61 20.66 10.82 29.66
CA LEU A 61 19.30 10.38 29.39
C LEU A 61 18.33 11.49 29.82
N TYR A 62 17.44 11.90 28.93
CA TYR A 62 16.43 12.93 29.22
C TYR A 62 15.09 12.30 29.63
N ASP A 63 15.11 11.47 30.67
CA ASP A 63 13.92 10.85 31.27
C ASP A 63 13.27 11.70 32.37
N GLY A 64 13.88 12.84 32.69
CA GLY A 64 13.45 13.75 33.76
C GLY A 64 14.13 13.50 35.10
N TRP A 65 14.89 12.42 35.25
CA TRP A 65 15.63 12.13 36.49
C TRP A 65 16.83 13.07 36.64
N ASN A 66 16.92 13.74 37.79
CA ASN A 66 18.09 14.51 38.18
C ASN A 66 18.90 13.73 39.22
N HIS A 67 20.14 13.38 38.88
CA HIS A 67 21.03 12.62 39.78
C HIS A 67 21.52 13.46 40.97
N ASP A 68 21.54 14.79 40.85
CA ASP A 68 21.98 15.69 41.93
C ASP A 68 20.86 15.92 42.95
N ASP A 69 19.63 16.13 42.46
CA ASP A 69 18.47 16.38 43.32
C ASP A 69 17.80 15.09 43.83
N LEU A 70 18.14 13.93 43.26
CA LEU A 70 17.46 12.65 43.47
C LEU A 70 15.93 12.74 43.26
N ASP A 71 15.52 13.58 42.31
CA ASP A 71 14.11 13.85 41.99
C ASP A 71 13.91 14.02 40.47
N PHE A 72 12.65 13.95 40.01
CA PHE A 72 12.27 14.15 38.62
C PHE A 72 12.17 15.65 38.26
N SER A 73 13.26 16.39 38.49
CA SER A 73 13.36 17.84 38.23
C SER A 73 14.03 18.20 36.90
N SER A 74 14.64 17.21 36.21
CA SER A 74 15.30 17.42 34.92
C SER A 74 14.31 17.51 33.76
N GLN A 75 14.81 17.98 32.62
CA GLN A 75 14.03 18.01 31.39
C GLN A 75 13.76 16.60 30.85
N VAL A 76 12.53 16.38 30.41
CA VAL A 76 12.09 15.17 29.72
C VAL A 76 12.10 15.44 28.20
N ARG A 77 12.73 14.57 27.41
CA ARG A 77 12.76 14.69 25.93
C ARG A 77 12.47 13.33 25.29
N VAL A 78 11.59 13.30 24.31
CA VAL A 78 11.31 12.14 23.46
C VAL A 78 12.27 12.11 22.28
N GLN A 79 12.85 10.96 21.99
CA GLN A 79 13.72 10.78 20.82
C GLN A 79 12.93 10.92 19.52
N ASN A 80 13.41 11.74 18.58
CA ASN A 80 13.04 11.62 17.17
C ASN A 80 14.13 10.81 16.46
N SER A 81 13.77 9.63 15.96
CA SER A 81 14.67 8.72 15.27
C SER A 81 14.56 8.81 13.75
N ALA A 82 13.83 9.80 13.23
CA ALA A 82 13.80 10.11 11.81
C ALA A 82 15.23 10.35 11.27
N THR A 83 15.49 9.89 10.06
CA THR A 83 16.82 9.89 9.43
C THR A 83 16.86 10.65 8.10
N ALA A 84 15.78 11.37 7.77
CA ALA A 84 15.74 12.22 6.58
C ALA A 84 16.94 13.18 6.56
N THR A 85 17.56 13.32 5.39
CA THR A 85 18.69 14.21 5.20
C THR A 85 18.23 15.67 5.20
N ARG A 86 19.09 16.59 5.63
CA ARG A 86 18.77 18.04 5.65
C ARG A 86 18.53 18.64 4.27
N ASP A 87 19.00 17.99 3.22
CA ASP A 87 18.71 18.38 1.84
C ASP A 87 17.25 18.08 1.47
N ASN A 88 16.62 17.10 2.13
CA ASN A 88 15.23 16.71 1.91
C ASN A 88 14.30 17.34 2.96
N TRP A 89 14.57 17.15 4.25
CA TRP A 89 13.74 17.68 5.34
C TRP A 89 14.60 18.15 6.51
N ASN A 90 14.27 19.33 7.03
CA ASN A 90 14.79 19.82 8.30
C ASN A 90 13.93 19.23 9.44
N ILE A 91 14.27 18.00 9.82
CA ILE A 91 13.54 17.24 10.84
C ILE A 91 13.81 17.74 12.28
N PRO A 92 12.82 17.67 13.18
CA PRO A 92 13.00 17.99 14.59
C PRO A 92 14.05 17.09 15.26
N SER A 93 14.92 17.65 16.10
CA SER A 93 15.96 16.84 16.77
C SER A 93 15.41 15.93 17.88
N HIS A 94 14.31 16.34 18.53
CA HIS A 94 13.64 15.61 19.62
C HIS A 94 12.26 16.23 19.87
N GLY A 95 11.42 15.54 20.66
CA GLY A 95 10.20 16.08 21.25
C GLY A 95 10.45 16.58 22.68
N HIS A 96 10.13 17.83 22.99
CA HIS A 96 10.23 18.42 24.31
C HIS A 96 8.99 18.09 25.15
N VAL A 97 9.15 17.42 26.28
CA VAL A 97 8.00 17.07 27.13
C VAL A 97 7.71 18.15 28.16
N VAL A 98 6.43 18.49 28.34
CA VAL A 98 5.92 19.38 29.38
C VAL A 98 4.89 18.62 30.21
N ASN A 99 5.06 18.56 31.53
CA ASN A 99 4.14 17.90 32.51
C ASN A 99 3.69 16.47 32.15
N GLY A 100 4.41 15.81 31.24
CA GLY A 100 4.24 14.42 30.88
C GLY A 100 5.34 13.58 31.52
N ARG A 101 5.08 12.29 31.67
CA ARG A 101 6.03 11.34 32.26
C ARG A 101 6.31 10.22 31.27
N MET A 102 7.58 9.91 31.05
CA MET A 102 7.98 8.67 30.38
C MET A 102 8.05 7.56 31.41
N GLU A 103 7.41 6.42 31.13
CA GLU A 103 7.40 5.29 32.05
C GLU A 103 8.34 4.17 31.56
N PRO A 104 9.32 3.74 32.37
CA PRO A 104 10.28 2.72 31.97
C PRO A 104 9.80 1.26 32.18
N VAL A 105 8.61 1.00 32.74
CA VAL A 105 8.17 -0.36 33.13
C VAL A 105 6.71 -0.67 32.73
N ALA A 106 6.53 -1.76 31.95
CA ALA A 106 5.39 -2.69 31.73
C ALA A 106 3.91 -2.28 31.82
N ASN A 107 3.56 -1.05 32.22
CA ASN A 107 2.17 -0.57 32.40
C ASN A 107 1.81 0.58 31.44
N GLY A 108 2.69 0.95 30.50
CA GLY A 108 2.45 2.02 29.52
C GLY A 108 2.90 1.62 28.11
N GLY A 109 2.35 2.23 27.07
CA GLY A 109 2.64 1.94 25.66
C GLY A 109 2.08 0.64 25.07
N VAL A 110 2.00 0.56 23.74
CA VAL A 110 1.58 -0.65 23.02
C VAL A 110 2.63 -1.77 23.16
N TYR A 111 3.88 -1.40 23.47
CA TYR A 111 5.02 -2.30 23.72
C TYR A 111 5.47 -2.38 25.18
N GLY A 112 4.63 -1.98 26.13
CA GLY A 112 5.04 -1.88 27.53
C GLY A 112 6.01 -0.72 27.81
N LYS A 113 6.19 0.20 26.85
CA LYS A 113 6.86 1.50 26.98
C LYS A 113 6.04 2.58 26.27
N GLY A 114 5.67 3.65 26.96
CA GLY A 114 4.93 4.75 26.36
C GLY A 114 4.96 6.00 27.24
N MET A 115 4.23 7.02 26.81
CA MET A 115 4.22 8.30 27.51
C MET A 115 2.87 8.61 28.14
N TRP A 116 2.90 8.97 29.42
CA TRP A 116 1.71 9.37 30.17
C TRP A 116 1.50 10.88 30.08
N LEU A 117 0.31 11.28 29.64
CA LEU A 117 -0.18 12.64 29.69
C LEU A 117 -1.19 12.78 30.83
N SER A 118 -0.91 13.67 31.78
CA SER A 118 -1.69 13.81 33.01
C SER A 118 -3.06 14.48 32.83
N GLY A 119 -3.31 15.11 31.67
CA GLY A 119 -4.45 16.01 31.46
C GLY A 119 -4.30 17.39 32.11
N ASN A 120 -3.24 17.62 32.87
CA ASN A 120 -2.94 18.93 33.45
C ASN A 120 -1.78 19.55 32.68
N HIS A 121 -2.09 20.25 31.58
CA HIS A 121 -1.07 21.00 30.83
C HIS A 121 0.03 20.08 30.27
N ALA A 122 -0.27 18.81 29.97
CA ALA A 122 0.73 17.79 29.63
C ALA A 122 0.83 17.55 28.12
N PHE A 123 2.04 17.62 27.55
CA PHE A 123 2.27 17.49 26.11
C PHE A 123 3.72 17.24 25.69
N VAL A 124 3.92 17.01 24.38
CA VAL A 124 5.24 16.77 23.75
C VAL A 124 5.45 17.68 22.54
N ALA A 125 6.38 18.62 22.64
CA ALA A 125 6.68 19.62 21.63
C ALA A 125 7.96 19.33 20.84
N TYR A 126 7.86 18.73 19.67
CA TYR A 126 8.91 18.75 18.66
C TYR A 126 9.25 20.16 18.20
N GLY A 127 10.33 20.34 17.43
CA GLY A 127 10.75 21.61 16.84
C GLY A 127 10.78 21.64 15.32
N ILE A 128 9.80 22.24 14.63
CA ILE A 128 9.83 22.46 13.17
C ILE A 128 10.49 23.80 12.85
N GLY A 129 11.58 23.74 12.09
CA GLY A 129 12.17 24.89 11.42
C GLY A 129 11.73 25.01 9.96
N LEU A 130 12.23 26.02 9.26
CA LEU A 130 12.01 26.19 7.82
C LEU A 130 12.49 24.95 7.04
N GLN A 131 11.70 24.51 6.06
CA GLN A 131 12.01 23.33 5.25
C GLN A 131 12.79 23.71 3.98
N PRO A 132 13.68 22.83 3.48
CA PRO A 132 14.49 23.11 2.28
C PRO A 132 13.68 23.05 0.97
N GLN A 133 12.45 22.56 1.03
CA GLN A 133 11.52 22.44 -0.09
C GLN A 133 10.08 22.81 0.33
N SER A 134 9.19 22.99 -0.66
CA SER A 134 7.79 23.26 -0.36
C SER A 134 7.12 22.03 0.23
N VAL A 135 6.63 22.19 1.44
CA VAL A 135 5.82 21.21 2.15
C VAL A 135 4.48 20.89 1.47
N ASN A 136 3.98 21.82 0.65
CA ASN A 136 2.72 21.68 -0.07
C ASN A 136 2.85 20.82 -1.33
N ASP A 137 4.07 20.53 -1.77
CA ASP A 137 4.33 19.63 -2.89
C ASP A 137 4.35 18.15 -2.46
N SER A 138 4.31 17.89 -1.15
CA SER A 138 4.26 16.56 -0.56
C SER A 138 2.86 16.25 -0.01
N ASP A 139 2.44 15.00 -0.18
CA ASP A 139 1.38 14.42 0.63
C ASP A 139 1.94 14.03 2.00
N TRP A 140 1.08 13.90 3.03
CA TRP A 140 1.53 13.66 4.40
C TRP A 140 0.75 12.53 5.06
N TYR A 141 1.45 11.75 5.89
CA TYR A 141 0.87 10.78 6.81
C TYR A 141 1.25 11.16 8.24
N SER A 142 0.29 11.11 9.17
CA SER A 142 0.52 11.19 10.62
C SER A 142 -0.18 10.03 11.32
N GLY A 143 0.52 9.29 12.16
CA GLY A 143 -0.01 8.17 12.94
C GLY A 143 0.35 8.28 14.42
N ILE A 144 -0.58 7.95 15.31
CA ILE A 144 -0.36 7.94 16.76
C ILE A 144 -1.19 6.84 17.43
N PHE A 145 -0.61 6.17 18.42
CA PHE A 145 -1.35 5.31 19.34
C PHE A 145 -1.85 6.11 20.54
N VAL A 146 -3.11 5.91 20.91
CA VAL A 146 -3.74 6.54 22.08
C VAL A 146 -4.46 5.50 22.94
N ASP A 147 -4.38 5.65 24.26
CA ASP A 147 -5.19 4.97 25.25
C ASP A 147 -5.79 6.05 26.18
N PRO A 148 -7.01 6.53 25.87
CA PRO A 148 -7.67 7.61 26.59
C PRO A 148 -8.13 7.19 28.00
N ARG A 149 -7.70 7.91 29.04
CA ARG A 149 -8.06 7.64 30.45
C ARG A 149 -8.97 8.72 31.01
N PHE A 150 -10.20 8.76 30.50
CA PHE A 150 -11.29 9.63 30.95
C PHE A 150 -12.64 9.00 30.54
N GLU A 151 -13.77 9.55 30.95
CA GLU A 151 -15.09 9.03 30.55
C GLU A 151 -15.44 9.41 29.10
N ASP A 152 -16.31 8.64 28.44
CA ASP A 152 -16.90 9.04 27.16
C ASP A 152 -17.93 10.17 27.35
N ASP A 153 -17.43 11.38 27.61
CA ASP A 153 -18.21 12.57 27.93
C ASP A 153 -18.44 13.48 26.69
N ASN A 154 -19.00 14.68 26.90
CA ASN A 154 -19.16 15.69 25.83
C ASN A 154 -17.95 16.64 25.74
N THR A 155 -16.82 16.28 26.37
CA THR A 155 -15.64 17.12 26.40
C THR A 155 -14.75 16.81 25.20
N GLU A 156 -14.36 17.85 24.49
CA GLU A 156 -13.44 17.74 23.37
C GLU A 156 -11.99 17.88 23.86
N ARG A 157 -11.09 17.00 23.39
CA ARG A 157 -9.69 16.96 23.84
C ARG A 157 -8.71 16.98 22.67
N ALA A 158 -7.63 17.73 22.78
CA ALA A 158 -6.63 17.84 21.72
C ALA A 158 -5.78 16.56 21.59
N ILE A 159 -5.59 16.08 20.36
CA ILE A 159 -4.70 14.94 20.04
C ILE A 159 -3.46 15.46 19.30
N ILE A 160 -3.64 16.18 18.19
CA ILE A 160 -2.54 16.81 17.42
C ILE A 160 -2.90 18.26 17.13
N ASN A 161 -1.91 19.15 17.26
CA ASN A 161 -1.98 20.52 16.77
C ASN A 161 -0.90 20.73 15.72
N PHE A 162 -1.29 21.20 14.53
CA PHE A 162 -0.41 21.38 13.39
C PHE A 162 0.14 22.81 13.32
N PRO A 163 1.20 23.07 12.55
CA PRO A 163 1.79 24.41 12.43
C PRO A 163 0.82 25.49 11.89
N ASP A 164 -0.17 25.12 11.08
CA ASP A 164 -1.25 25.99 10.61
C ASP A 164 -2.36 26.26 11.63
N HIS A 165 -2.15 25.82 12.89
CA HIS A 165 -3.13 25.88 13.98
C HIS A 165 -4.40 25.06 13.73
N THR A 166 -4.43 24.21 12.70
CA THR A 166 -5.47 23.18 12.60
C THR A 166 -5.23 22.11 13.66
N MET A 167 -6.31 21.51 14.12
CA MET A 167 -6.24 20.53 15.20
C MET A 167 -7.01 19.27 14.87
N ILE A 168 -6.48 18.15 15.35
CA ILE A 168 -7.20 16.90 15.52
C ILE A 168 -7.56 16.77 16.98
N THR A 169 -8.84 16.56 17.23
CA THR A 169 -9.39 16.45 18.58
C THR A 169 -10.25 15.19 18.69
N LEU A 170 -10.38 14.67 19.92
CA LEU A 170 -11.25 13.55 20.28
C LEU A 170 -12.39 14.08 21.17
N LEU A 171 -13.63 13.90 20.73
CA LEU A 171 -14.83 14.21 21.50
C LEU A 171 -15.25 12.99 22.32
N GLY A 172 -15.24 13.12 23.65
CA GLY A 172 -15.39 11.96 24.54
C GLY A 172 -14.36 10.91 24.12
N LYS A 173 -14.82 9.72 23.77
CA LYS A 173 -14.05 8.65 23.13
C LYS A 173 -14.65 8.17 21.80
N ARG A 174 -15.63 8.90 21.28
CA ARG A 174 -16.54 8.39 20.23
C ARG A 174 -16.43 9.11 18.89
N ALA A 175 -15.74 10.24 18.81
CA ALA A 175 -15.61 10.95 17.53
C ALA A 175 -14.30 11.72 17.40
N ILE A 176 -13.73 11.69 16.21
CA ILE A 176 -12.58 12.48 15.80
C ILE A 176 -13.08 13.75 15.10
N ARG A 177 -12.57 14.90 15.50
CA ARG A 177 -12.92 16.20 14.93
C ARG A 177 -11.70 16.85 14.29
N TYR A 178 -11.94 17.45 13.14
CA TYR A 178 -10.99 18.26 12.40
C TYR A 178 -11.36 19.71 12.61
N ARG A 179 -10.44 20.49 13.15
CA ARG A 179 -10.68 21.91 13.48
C ARG A 179 -9.77 22.81 12.67
N HIS A 180 -10.35 23.91 12.22
CA HIS A 180 -9.64 25.01 11.59
C HIS A 180 -9.75 26.28 12.43
N PRO A 181 -8.67 27.06 12.56
CA PRO A 181 -8.63 28.19 13.49
C PRO A 181 -9.70 29.26 13.24
N VAL A 182 -10.09 29.44 11.98
CA VAL A 182 -11.10 30.43 11.57
C VAL A 182 -12.51 29.82 11.45
N HIS A 183 -12.62 28.52 11.17
CA HIS A 183 -13.89 27.90 10.76
C HIS A 183 -14.47 26.93 11.80
N GLY A 184 -13.79 26.71 12.92
CA GLY A 184 -14.23 25.78 13.94
C GLY A 184 -14.11 24.33 13.47
N VAL A 185 -15.07 23.48 13.79
CA VAL A 185 -15.10 22.08 13.34
C VAL A 185 -15.47 22.04 11.85
N VAL A 186 -14.54 21.59 11.01
CA VAL A 186 -14.75 21.46 9.56
C VAL A 186 -15.20 20.06 9.15
N ASN A 187 -14.90 19.04 9.97
CA ASN A 187 -15.42 17.70 9.82
C ASN A 187 -15.44 16.96 11.17
N GLU A 188 -16.35 16.01 11.31
CA GLU A 188 -16.45 15.10 12.46
C GLU A 188 -16.67 13.67 11.94
N ILE A 189 -15.89 12.73 12.46
CA ILE A 189 -15.96 11.31 12.15
C ILE A 189 -16.33 10.57 13.42
N THR A 190 -17.51 9.96 13.46
CA THR A 190 -17.92 9.08 14.56
C THR A 190 -17.21 7.74 14.44
N LEU A 191 -16.63 7.24 15.53
CA LEU A 191 -15.99 5.94 15.61
C LEU A 191 -17.06 4.82 15.68
N PRO A 192 -16.77 3.60 15.18
CA PRO A 192 -17.74 2.51 15.17
C PRO A 192 -18.15 2.10 16.58
N GLN A 193 -17.23 2.22 17.53
CA GLN A 193 -17.45 2.13 18.96
C GLN A 193 -16.58 3.19 19.66
N PRO A 194 -17.00 3.72 20.82
CA PRO A 194 -16.11 4.51 21.66
C PRO A 194 -14.85 3.71 22.00
N ILE A 195 -13.68 4.34 21.99
CA ILE A 195 -12.42 3.69 22.39
C ILE A 195 -12.59 3.18 23.83
N ALA A 196 -12.42 1.87 24.07
CA ALA A 196 -12.67 1.32 25.40
C ALA A 196 -11.63 1.80 26.42
N ASP A 197 -11.96 1.68 27.70
CA ASP A 197 -11.00 1.97 28.76
C ASP A 197 -9.84 0.98 28.76
N LYS A 198 -8.61 1.50 28.79
CA LYS A 198 -7.37 0.70 28.81
C LYS A 198 -7.13 -0.11 27.54
N GLU A 199 -7.70 0.33 26.42
CA GLU A 199 -7.43 -0.24 25.10
C GLU A 199 -6.72 0.77 24.22
N TRP A 200 -5.76 0.28 23.44
CA TRP A 200 -5.04 1.06 22.46
C TRP A 200 -5.87 1.20 21.18
N ALA A 201 -5.88 2.40 20.63
CA ALA A 201 -6.33 2.67 19.27
C ALA A 201 -5.20 3.38 18.50
N HIS A 202 -4.96 2.96 17.27
CA HIS A 202 -4.10 3.68 16.36
C HIS A 202 -4.95 4.60 15.47
N LEU A 203 -4.62 5.88 15.47
CA LEU A 203 -5.27 6.93 14.68
C LEU A 203 -4.30 7.39 13.59
N GLY A 204 -4.63 7.10 12.33
CA GLY A 204 -3.88 7.54 11.17
C GLY A 204 -4.60 8.63 10.38
N PHE A 205 -3.83 9.58 9.87
CA PHE A 205 -4.31 10.73 9.11
C PHE A 205 -3.45 10.88 7.87
N GLU A 206 -4.01 10.57 6.72
CA GLU A 206 -3.39 10.84 5.42
C GLU A 206 -3.99 12.11 4.84
N VAL A 207 -3.14 13.01 4.39
CA VAL A 207 -3.52 14.30 3.83
C VAL A 207 -2.88 14.43 2.46
N THR A 208 -3.72 14.64 1.45
CA THR A 208 -3.28 14.76 0.06
C THR A 208 -3.90 16.00 -0.59
N ASN A 209 -3.48 16.29 -1.82
CA ASN A 209 -4.03 17.39 -2.61
C ASN A 209 -3.92 18.73 -1.86
N LYS A 210 -2.71 19.03 -1.36
CA LYS A 210 -2.38 20.30 -0.67
C LYS A 210 -3.30 20.57 0.53
N GLY A 211 -3.44 19.58 1.42
CA GLY A 211 -4.27 19.73 2.62
C GLY A 211 -5.78 19.55 2.41
N ARG A 212 -6.25 19.25 1.21
CA ARG A 212 -7.69 19.27 0.90
C ARG A 212 -8.37 17.92 0.98
N GLN A 213 -7.66 16.83 0.69
CA GLN A 213 -8.20 15.49 0.82
C GLN A 213 -7.63 14.86 2.07
N VAL A 214 -8.50 14.26 2.87
CA VAL A 214 -8.09 13.59 4.10
C VAL A 214 -8.71 12.21 4.16
N ARG A 215 -7.86 11.23 4.44
CA ARG A 215 -8.24 9.87 4.80
C ARG A 215 -7.94 9.64 6.26
N PHE A 216 -8.97 9.26 6.99
CA PHE A 216 -8.84 8.78 8.36
C PHE A 216 -8.67 7.26 8.36
N LEU A 217 -7.64 6.78 9.06
CA LEU A 217 -7.38 5.37 9.28
C LEU A 217 -7.60 5.03 10.74
N LEU A 218 -8.41 4.01 11.01
CA LEU A 218 -8.64 3.47 12.34
C LEU A 218 -7.95 2.11 12.42
N ASN A 219 -7.02 1.97 13.37
CA ASN A 219 -6.19 0.78 13.54
C ASN A 219 -5.53 0.31 12.23
N GLY A 220 -5.10 1.27 11.42
CA GLY A 220 -4.35 1.03 10.18
C GLY A 220 -5.21 0.70 8.95
N PHE A 221 -6.54 0.61 9.10
CA PHE A 221 -7.47 0.39 8.00
C PHE A 221 -8.20 1.68 7.62
N PRO A 222 -8.42 1.97 6.31
CA PRO A 222 -9.21 3.14 5.88
C PRO A 222 -10.61 3.12 6.50
N TYR A 223 -10.96 4.19 7.21
CA TYR A 223 -12.25 4.32 7.84
C TYR A 223 -13.17 5.28 7.09
N GLN A 224 -12.63 6.44 6.70
CA GLN A 224 -13.41 7.43 5.96
C GLN A 224 -12.50 8.40 5.20
N ASP A 225 -12.86 8.65 3.95
CA ASP A 225 -12.30 9.71 3.12
C ASP A 225 -13.25 10.92 3.11
N TRP A 226 -12.68 12.11 3.11
CA TRP A 226 -13.44 13.35 2.94
C TRP A 226 -12.59 14.43 2.28
N THR A 227 -13.26 15.40 1.68
CA THR A 227 -12.62 16.57 1.07
C THR A 227 -13.00 17.81 1.86
N SER A 228 -12.02 18.59 2.27
CA SER A 228 -12.24 19.86 2.94
C SER A 228 -12.93 20.85 2.00
N PRO A 229 -14.12 21.35 2.34
CA PRO A 229 -14.98 22.07 1.41
C PRO A 229 -14.51 23.52 1.10
N LYS A 230 -13.55 24.07 1.87
CA LYS A 230 -13.22 25.50 1.79
C LYS A 230 -11.73 25.84 1.86
N ILE A 231 -10.94 25.10 2.64
CA ILE A 231 -9.53 25.44 2.95
C ILE A 231 -8.68 24.18 3.15
N PRO A 232 -7.37 24.21 2.84
CA PRO A 232 -6.42 23.22 3.32
C PRO A 232 -6.50 23.04 4.84
N ILE A 233 -6.31 21.82 5.31
CA ILE A 233 -6.08 21.51 6.72
C ILE A 233 -4.79 20.73 6.88
N MET A 234 -4.17 20.82 8.06
CA MET A 234 -2.86 20.23 8.34
C MET A 234 -1.81 20.69 7.34
N ASP A 235 -1.96 21.92 6.84
CA ASP A 235 -0.91 22.57 6.07
C ASP A 235 0.22 22.89 7.06
N THR A 236 1.44 22.82 6.57
CA THR A 236 2.58 23.28 7.36
C THR A 236 2.86 24.68 6.84
N VAL A 237 2.68 25.70 7.68
CA VAL A 237 2.82 27.08 7.21
C VAL A 237 4.28 27.34 6.87
N ALA A 238 4.60 27.24 5.59
CA ALA A 238 5.78 27.83 4.97
C ALA A 238 5.46 28.24 3.52
N ASN A 239 4.30 28.87 3.30
CA ASN A 239 4.03 29.62 2.08
C ASN A 239 3.96 31.11 2.42
N MET A 240 5.12 31.75 2.64
CA MET A 240 5.22 33.11 2.14
C MET A 240 5.53 33.00 0.66
N ALA A 241 4.47 33.04 -0.15
CA ALA A 241 4.60 33.55 -1.49
C ALA A 241 5.38 34.87 -1.39
N MET A 242 6.54 34.95 -2.04
CA MET A 242 7.06 36.26 -2.41
C MET A 242 5.98 36.88 -3.29
N VAL A 243 5.14 37.73 -2.72
CA VAL A 243 4.30 38.63 -3.50
C VAL A 243 5.29 39.47 -4.29
N PRO A 244 5.30 39.40 -5.63
CA PRO A 244 6.02 40.40 -6.39
C PRO A 244 5.29 41.71 -6.08
N VAL A 245 5.97 42.63 -5.40
CA VAL A 245 5.49 44.01 -5.27
C VAL A 245 5.44 44.57 -6.67
N THR A 246 4.30 44.41 -7.33
CA THR A 246 3.94 45.09 -8.56
C THR A 246 2.97 46.15 -8.13
N GLU A 247 3.45 47.39 -8.22
CA GLU A 247 2.75 48.64 -7.86
C GLU A 247 2.73 48.99 -6.37
N VAL A 248 3.87 49.49 -5.87
CA VAL A 248 3.80 50.67 -5.01
C VAL A 248 3.48 51.85 -5.92
N VAL A 249 2.25 52.33 -5.88
CA VAL A 249 1.87 53.59 -6.53
C VAL A 249 2.54 54.72 -5.75
N ASP A 250 3.59 55.28 -6.32
CA ASP A 250 4.25 56.49 -5.87
C ASP A 250 3.24 57.65 -5.81
N ILE A 251 2.97 58.15 -4.60
CA ILE A 251 2.53 59.53 -4.39
C ILE A 251 3.78 60.30 -3.99
N VAL A 252 4.53 60.79 -4.98
CA VAL A 252 5.64 61.72 -4.77
C VAL A 252 5.06 63.13 -4.69
N GLU A 253 5.01 63.68 -3.47
CA GLU A 253 4.82 65.11 -3.27
C GLU A 253 6.20 65.79 -3.26
N THR A 254 6.51 66.47 -4.37
CA THR A 254 7.73 67.26 -4.54
C THR A 254 7.80 68.42 -3.55
N VAL A 255 8.82 68.45 -2.70
CA VAL A 255 9.23 69.67 -1.98
C VAL A 255 10.66 70.03 -2.39
N ALA A 256 10.80 71.19 -3.02
CA ALA A 256 12.05 71.77 -3.47
C ALA A 256 12.89 72.25 -2.27
N VAL A 257 14.19 71.96 -2.30
CA VAL A 257 15.17 72.64 -1.43
C VAL A 257 16.16 73.41 -2.30
N THR A 258 16.11 74.72 -2.14
CA THR A 258 17.05 75.72 -2.64
C THR A 258 18.23 75.89 -1.67
N GLU A 259 19.40 76.13 -2.25
CA GLU A 259 20.65 76.67 -1.69
C GLU A 259 21.74 75.75 -1.10
N ARG A 260 22.98 76.14 -1.47
CA ARG A 260 24.30 75.52 -1.24
C ARG A 260 24.90 75.98 0.09
N VAL A 261 25.67 75.15 0.81
CA VAL A 261 26.99 75.49 1.42
C VAL A 261 27.84 74.22 1.60
N ALA A 262 29.15 74.44 1.52
CA ALA A 262 30.32 73.58 1.37
C ALA A 262 30.61 72.48 2.40
N VAL A 263 31.41 71.54 1.88
CA VAL A 263 32.04 70.33 2.41
C VAL A 263 32.94 70.55 3.64
N THR A 264 32.79 69.66 4.64
CA THR A 264 33.90 69.02 5.36
C THR A 264 33.43 67.69 5.98
N GLU A 265 34.12 66.61 5.60
CA GLU A 265 34.09 65.23 6.14
C GLU A 265 32.93 64.27 5.85
N ARG A 266 33.35 63.01 5.58
CA ARG A 266 32.62 61.73 5.44
C ARG A 266 31.78 61.55 4.17
N VAL A 267 32.34 60.78 3.23
CA VAL A 267 31.66 60.33 2.01
C VAL A 267 30.71 59.18 2.37
N ALA A 268 29.42 59.47 2.43
CA ALA A 268 28.36 58.47 2.30
C ALA A 268 28.20 58.14 0.81
N ILE A 269 28.47 56.90 0.40
CA ILE A 269 28.10 56.44 -0.95
C ILE A 269 26.61 56.11 -0.92
N THR A 270 25.80 57.03 -1.44
CA THR A 270 24.37 56.84 -1.72
C THR A 270 24.17 56.89 -3.23
N GLU A 271 24.38 55.77 -3.91
CA GLU A 271 23.88 55.57 -5.28
C GLU A 271 23.36 54.13 -5.46
N THR A 272 22.06 54.03 -5.74
CA THR A 272 21.33 52.83 -6.12
C THR A 272 21.56 52.57 -7.61
N VAL A 273 22.12 51.41 -7.99
CA VAL A 273 22.23 50.99 -9.41
C VAL A 273 21.25 49.82 -9.67
N PRO A 274 20.41 49.87 -10.72
CA PRO A 274 19.47 48.80 -11.04
C PRO A 274 20.19 47.66 -11.79
N VAL A 275 20.04 46.41 -11.33
CA VAL A 275 20.71 45.25 -11.95
C VAL A 275 19.69 44.24 -12.49
N TYR A 276 19.67 44.12 -13.82
CA TYR A 276 19.09 43.01 -14.57
C TYR A 276 19.94 41.73 -14.39
N LYS A 277 19.27 40.57 -14.43
CA LYS A 277 19.85 39.22 -14.52
C LYS A 277 21.02 39.14 -15.52
N ARG A 278 22.09 38.46 -15.09
CA ARG A 278 23.33 38.05 -15.82
C ARG A 278 24.55 38.96 -15.62
N PHE A 279 25.13 39.01 -14.42
CA PHE A 279 26.58 39.24 -14.21
C PHE A 279 26.95 39.09 -12.71
N PHE A 280 26.99 37.87 -12.16
CA PHE A 280 27.67 37.61 -10.88
C PHE A 280 28.32 36.23 -10.92
N SER A 281 29.52 36.18 -11.50
CA SER A 281 30.45 35.06 -11.34
C SER A 281 31.78 35.50 -10.76
N TRP A 282 32.20 36.75 -10.88
CA TRP A 282 33.51 37.21 -10.37
C TRP A 282 33.35 38.55 -9.67
N PHE A 283 33.03 38.59 -8.37
CA PHE A 283 33.31 39.71 -7.44
C PHE A 283 32.92 39.40 -5.96
N THR A 284 33.06 38.15 -5.50
CA THR A 284 32.93 37.81 -4.07
C THR A 284 34.30 37.61 -3.43
N SER A 285 35.03 38.70 -3.27
CA SER A 285 36.09 38.82 -2.27
C SER A 285 36.44 40.30 -2.14
N TRP A 286 36.47 40.83 -0.90
CA TRP A 286 36.83 42.21 -0.54
C TRP A 286 35.74 43.29 -0.56
N LEU A 287 34.81 43.24 0.40
CA LEU A 287 34.32 44.45 1.09
C LEU A 287 33.97 44.08 2.54
N GLY A 288 34.99 43.91 3.38
CA GLY A 288 34.78 43.97 4.83
C GLY A 288 34.75 45.44 5.25
N ILE A 289 33.58 45.95 5.66
CA ILE A 289 33.50 47.22 6.38
C ILE A 289 34.32 47.04 7.66
N SER A 290 35.23 47.97 7.98
CA SER A 290 36.22 47.84 9.07
C SER A 290 36.31 49.07 9.99
N HIS A 291 35.37 50.01 9.89
CA HIS A 291 35.35 51.27 10.64
C HIS A 291 33.91 51.64 11.08
N TYR A 292 33.75 52.70 11.88
CA TYR A 292 32.44 53.23 12.30
C TYR A 292 31.58 53.60 11.09
N VAL A 293 30.39 53.02 10.98
CA VAL A 293 29.42 53.30 9.92
C VAL A 293 28.04 53.56 10.51
N GLU A 294 27.39 54.62 10.05
CA GLU A 294 26.08 55.04 10.56
C GLU A 294 24.97 54.12 10.05
N LYS A 295 24.95 53.79 8.74
CA LYS A 295 23.91 52.93 8.16
C LYS A 295 24.40 52.07 7.00
N VAL A 296 23.99 50.81 6.95
CA VAL A 296 24.31 49.85 5.87
C VAL A 296 23.04 49.13 5.40
N VAL A 297 22.82 48.97 4.09
CA VAL A 297 21.60 48.34 3.54
C VAL A 297 21.96 47.28 2.48
N GLY A 298 21.49 46.03 2.60
CA GLY A 298 21.73 44.95 1.60
C GLY A 298 22.05 43.55 2.17
N PHE A 299 22.61 42.67 1.32
CA PHE A 299 23.11 41.34 1.69
C PHE A 299 24.63 41.37 1.85
N PHE A 300 25.14 40.84 2.98
CA PHE A 300 26.58 40.83 3.28
C PHE A 300 27.03 39.52 3.93
N ASP A 301 28.10 38.92 3.42
CA ASP A 301 28.67 37.72 4.03
C ASP A 301 29.34 38.05 5.39
N LYS A 302 29.91 39.25 5.55
CA LYS A 302 30.62 39.63 6.78
C LYS A 302 30.67 41.13 7.06
N VAL A 303 30.34 41.53 8.29
CA VAL A 303 30.46 42.91 8.79
C VAL A 303 31.38 42.94 10.03
N VAL A 304 32.39 43.84 10.06
CA VAL A 304 33.38 43.92 11.14
C VAL A 304 33.57 45.36 11.65
N GLY A 305 33.15 45.70 12.87
CA GLY A 305 33.35 47.07 13.41
C GLY A 305 32.22 47.57 14.31
N TYR A 306 32.07 48.90 14.39
CA TYR A 306 30.92 49.55 15.04
C TYR A 306 29.95 50.04 13.97
N VAL A 307 28.69 49.61 14.00
CA VAL A 307 27.66 50.08 13.07
C VAL A 307 26.44 50.52 13.85
N GLU A 308 25.88 51.69 13.55
CA GLU A 308 24.64 52.14 14.21
C GLU A 308 23.45 51.36 13.67
N GLU A 309 23.24 51.29 12.35
CA GLU A 309 22.08 50.60 11.78
C GLU A 309 22.44 49.70 10.57
N VAL A 310 21.99 48.45 10.58
CA VAL A 310 22.09 47.54 9.42
C VAL A 310 20.70 47.12 8.97
N ILE A 311 20.32 47.38 7.73
CA ILE A 311 19.05 46.94 7.15
C ILE A 311 19.28 45.85 6.09
N GLY A 312 18.93 44.59 6.38
CA GLY A 312 19.08 43.48 5.42
C GLY A 312 19.56 42.17 6.03
N TYR A 313 20.30 41.36 5.28
CA TYR A 313 20.80 40.05 5.72
C TYR A 313 22.32 40.05 5.89
N VAL A 314 22.80 39.53 7.01
CA VAL A 314 24.24 39.36 7.29
C VAL A 314 24.55 37.95 7.75
N GLU A 315 25.46 37.25 7.08
CA GLU A 315 25.85 35.90 7.49
C GLU A 315 26.69 35.94 8.79
N LYS A 316 27.67 36.84 8.89
CA LYS A 316 28.53 36.96 10.08
C LYS A 316 28.82 38.40 10.51
N VAL A 317 28.53 38.74 11.76
CA VAL A 317 28.88 40.01 12.41
C VAL A 317 30.03 39.80 13.40
N VAL A 318 31.04 40.68 13.37
CA VAL A 318 32.14 40.69 14.34
C VAL A 318 32.37 42.12 14.87
N GLY A 319 31.84 42.46 16.06
CA GLY A 319 31.93 43.82 16.61
C GLY A 319 30.68 44.26 17.38
N GLN A 320 30.43 45.57 17.46
CA GLN A 320 29.24 46.14 18.10
C GLN A 320 28.28 46.70 17.05
N ILE A 321 27.02 46.29 17.08
CA ILE A 321 25.97 46.91 16.25
C ILE A 321 24.89 47.49 17.15
N VAL A 322 24.46 48.72 16.93
CA VAL A 322 23.39 49.32 17.74
C VAL A 322 22.05 48.71 17.33
N GLU A 323 21.74 48.71 16.04
CA GLU A 323 20.46 48.27 15.51
C GLU A 323 20.63 47.43 14.23
N VAL A 324 19.99 46.26 14.17
CA VAL A 324 19.86 45.47 12.94
C VAL A 324 18.40 45.36 12.56
N VAL A 325 18.00 46.01 11.48
CA VAL A 325 16.66 45.90 10.89
C VAL A 325 16.65 44.80 9.83
N GLY A 326 16.53 43.52 10.23
CA GLY A 326 16.67 42.37 9.33
C GLY A 326 17.12 41.07 10.01
N TYR A 327 18.00 40.29 9.36
CA TYR A 327 18.46 38.97 9.83
C TYR A 327 19.99 38.86 9.92
N ALA A 328 20.51 38.29 11.02
CA ALA A 328 21.93 37.96 11.18
C ALA A 328 22.11 36.51 11.67
N LEU A 329 22.95 35.71 11.01
CA LEU A 329 23.12 34.28 11.33
C LEU A 329 24.10 34.03 12.49
N GLU A 330 25.25 34.72 12.50
CA GLU A 330 26.28 34.54 13.51
C GLU A 330 26.80 35.90 14.00
N VAL A 331 26.70 36.19 15.31
CA VAL A 331 27.22 37.42 15.92
C VAL A 331 28.33 37.09 16.90
N VAL A 332 29.56 37.52 16.59
CA VAL A 332 30.73 37.43 17.46
C VAL A 332 31.02 38.82 18.00
N GLY A 333 30.34 39.19 19.09
CA GLY A 333 30.30 40.55 19.64
C GLY A 333 28.97 40.82 20.36
N TYR A 334 28.49 42.07 20.38
CA TYR A 334 27.23 42.44 21.02
C TYR A 334 26.40 43.35 20.10
N SER A 335 25.11 43.04 19.95
CA SER A 335 24.12 43.90 19.31
C SER A 335 23.20 44.48 20.38
N LEU A 336 22.87 45.77 20.30
CA LEU A 336 21.98 46.42 21.29
C LEU A 336 20.51 46.17 20.97
N GLU A 337 20.16 46.19 19.69
CA GLU A 337 18.80 46.04 19.19
C GLU A 337 18.82 45.30 17.83
N ILE A 338 17.97 44.29 17.67
CA ILE A 338 17.74 43.64 16.38
C ILE A 338 16.24 43.73 16.14
N ILE A 339 15.84 44.62 15.24
CA ILE A 339 14.46 44.78 14.80
C ILE A 339 14.27 43.89 13.56
N GLY A 340 13.98 42.62 13.78
CA GLY A 340 13.53 41.77 12.68
C GLY A 340 12.28 42.39 12.04
N TYR A 341 12.18 42.36 10.71
CA TYR A 341 10.84 42.28 10.14
C TYR A 341 10.28 40.96 10.66
N ASP A 342 9.31 41.05 11.56
CA ASP A 342 8.53 39.90 12.01
C ASP A 342 7.87 39.26 10.78
N GLN A 343 8.59 38.29 10.21
CA GLN A 343 7.97 37.09 9.67
C GLN A 343 7.23 36.46 10.85
N PRO A 344 5.96 36.06 10.68
CA PRO A 344 5.02 35.90 11.79
C PRO A 344 5.62 35.07 12.92
N ALA A 345 5.62 35.67 14.11
CA ALA A 345 6.01 35.05 15.35
C ALA A 345 5.30 33.69 15.50
N MET A 346 6.06 32.60 15.40
CA MET A 346 5.60 31.30 15.86
C MET A 346 5.84 31.19 17.37
N PHE A 347 4.75 30.90 18.10
CA PHE A 347 4.63 30.56 19.52
C PHE A 347 4.48 31.69 20.55
N GLN A 348 3.21 31.95 20.90
CA GLN A 348 2.68 31.81 22.26
C GLN A 348 1.26 31.19 22.12
N MET A 349 0.82 30.14 22.83
CA MET A 349 0.38 30.12 24.24
C MET A 349 0.11 28.69 24.77
N LYS A 350 -0.01 28.59 26.11
CA LYS A 350 -0.29 27.42 26.98
C LYS A 350 -1.55 26.60 26.53
N PRO A 351 -1.83 25.36 26.98
CA PRO A 351 -1.00 24.18 27.14
C PRO A 351 -1.65 22.80 26.89
N GLY A 352 -0.85 21.75 26.62
CA GLY A 352 -1.35 20.38 26.63
C GLY A 352 -1.59 19.74 25.26
N ALA A 353 -0.89 20.19 24.22
CA ALA A 353 -0.88 19.54 22.91
C ALA A 353 0.55 19.22 22.45
N LEU A 354 0.74 18.02 21.89
CA LEU A 354 1.98 17.62 21.23
C LEU A 354 2.34 18.69 20.16
N LEU A 355 3.36 19.53 20.36
CA LEU A 355 3.79 20.57 19.40
C LEU A 355 4.81 20.00 18.41
N VAL A 356 5.05 20.70 17.30
CA VAL A 356 6.22 20.57 16.44
C VAL A 356 6.64 22.02 16.01
N GLY A 357 7.61 22.68 16.68
CA GLY A 357 8.15 24.06 16.52
C GLY A 357 9.30 24.47 17.53
N ASP A 358 10.36 25.14 17.04
CA ASP A 358 11.79 25.26 17.48
C ASP A 358 12.16 25.60 18.97
N THR A 359 13.38 25.21 19.42
CA THR A 359 13.87 25.35 20.81
C THR A 359 14.87 26.49 21.04
N LEU A 360 14.58 27.29 22.07
CA LEU A 360 15.47 27.96 23.02
C LEU A 360 17.00 27.80 22.84
N LYS A 361 17.71 28.94 22.89
CA LYS A 361 19.06 29.00 23.47
C LYS A 361 19.13 30.03 24.61
N ASN A 362 19.69 29.54 25.71
CA ASN A 362 20.20 30.20 26.91
C ASN A 362 19.20 30.58 28.00
N SER A 363 19.20 29.74 29.02
CA SER A 363 18.90 30.08 30.40
C SER A 363 19.60 31.37 30.84
N MET A 364 18.85 32.41 31.13
CA MET A 364 19.07 33.22 32.33
C MET A 364 17.72 33.50 32.98
N THR A 365 17.60 33.00 34.20
CA THR A 365 16.56 33.33 35.17
C THR A 365 16.54 34.83 35.40
N HIS A 366 15.67 35.59 34.73
CA HIS A 366 15.25 36.90 35.20
C HIS A 366 13.73 36.98 35.23
N SER A 367 13.23 37.16 36.45
CA SER A 367 11.85 37.49 36.77
C SER A 367 11.43 38.74 35.98
N VAL A 368 10.58 38.57 34.97
CA VAL A 368 9.92 39.71 34.32
C VAL A 368 8.68 40.05 35.14
N THR A 369 8.87 40.86 36.18
CA THR A 369 7.79 41.60 36.83
C THR A 369 7.74 43.00 36.22
N GLY A 370 6.73 43.26 35.39
CA GLY A 370 6.49 44.58 34.80
C GLY A 370 5.78 44.56 33.45
N THR A 371 5.33 45.73 33.02
CA THR A 371 4.47 46.09 31.86
C THR A 371 4.86 45.53 30.47
N LEU A 372 5.94 44.77 30.34
CA LEU A 372 6.30 44.01 29.14
C LEU A 372 5.47 42.72 28.98
N ALA A 373 4.87 42.20 30.05
CA ALA A 373 3.91 41.09 29.97
C ALA A 373 2.62 41.45 29.18
N THR A 374 2.37 42.74 28.97
CA THR A 374 1.18 43.27 28.28
C THR A 374 1.42 43.54 26.80
N ILE A 375 2.68 43.66 26.36
CA ILE A 375 3.05 43.90 24.94
C ILE A 375 3.50 42.59 24.26
N LEU A 376 4.03 41.63 25.03
CA LEU A 376 4.36 40.28 24.55
C LEU A 376 3.17 39.32 24.46
N ASN A 377 1.93 39.79 24.59
CA ASN A 377 0.69 39.04 24.35
C ASN A 377 0.66 37.57 24.85
N ILE A 378 1.16 37.32 26.07
CA ILE A 378 1.07 36.01 26.78
C ILE A 378 -0.38 35.67 27.20
N ASN A 379 -1.36 36.52 26.84
CA ASN A 379 -2.74 36.46 27.32
C ASN A 379 -3.81 36.57 26.21
N ASP A 380 -3.49 36.48 24.92
CA ASP A 380 -4.54 36.39 23.87
C ASP A 380 -4.85 34.94 23.50
N PRO A 381 -5.89 34.33 24.09
CA PRO A 381 -6.17 32.90 23.95
C PRO A 381 -6.40 32.52 22.48
N LEU A 382 -6.02 31.28 22.10
CA LEU A 382 -6.66 30.60 20.98
C LEU A 382 -8.18 30.81 21.08
N PRO A 383 -8.94 30.88 19.97
CA PRO A 383 -10.39 31.03 20.06
C PRO A 383 -10.92 29.99 21.06
N GLU A 384 -11.56 30.45 22.14
CA GLU A 384 -12.00 29.63 23.28
C GLU A 384 -13.00 28.56 22.84
N TRP A 385 -12.53 27.46 22.23
CA TRP A 385 -13.40 26.34 21.87
C TRP A 385 -13.59 25.35 23.03
N GLY A 386 -13.02 25.65 24.21
CA GLY A 386 -13.13 24.79 25.38
C GLY A 386 -12.44 23.43 25.25
N VAL A 387 -11.52 23.26 24.28
CA VAL A 387 -10.77 22.02 24.06
C VAL A 387 -9.83 21.77 25.25
N GLN A 388 -9.97 20.61 25.88
CA GLN A 388 -9.20 20.22 27.05
C GLN A 388 -7.92 19.45 26.68
N PRO A 389 -6.91 19.42 27.55
CA PRO A 389 -5.75 18.55 27.36
C PRO A 389 -6.14 17.07 27.37
N PHE A 390 -5.45 16.27 26.56
CA PHE A 390 -5.60 14.82 26.61
C PHE A 390 -5.04 14.25 27.92
N ARG A 391 -5.79 13.32 28.52
CA ARG A 391 -5.33 12.51 29.65
C ARG A 391 -5.33 11.05 29.23
N GLY A 392 -4.18 10.40 29.31
CA GLY A 392 -4.04 9.01 28.91
C GLY A 392 -2.63 8.67 28.48
N TRP A 393 -2.48 7.49 27.89
CA TRP A 393 -1.21 7.09 27.29
C TRP A 393 -1.18 7.42 25.82
N ILE A 394 0.00 7.80 25.34
CA ILE A 394 0.32 7.87 23.92
C ILE A 394 1.56 7.02 23.62
N ASP A 395 1.62 6.50 22.40
CA ASP A 395 2.77 5.75 21.90
C ASP A 395 2.94 5.97 20.39
N GLU A 396 4.12 5.64 19.87
CA GLU A 396 4.52 5.69 18.46
C GLU A 396 3.88 6.84 17.64
N PHE A 397 4.42 8.06 17.80
CA PHE A 397 4.05 9.17 16.92
C PHE A 397 4.96 9.19 15.69
N LYS A 398 4.35 9.03 14.51
CA LYS A 398 5.06 8.97 13.22
C LYS A 398 4.48 9.95 12.23
N VAL A 399 5.35 10.67 11.54
CA VAL A 399 5.00 11.60 10.47
C VAL A 399 5.90 11.35 9.27
N PHE A 400 5.30 11.10 8.12
CA PHE A 400 5.99 10.87 6.86
C PHE A 400 5.50 11.85 5.80
N ALA A 401 6.41 12.44 5.03
CA ALA A 401 6.13 13.37 3.94
C ALA A 401 5.84 12.64 2.62
N HIS A 402 5.00 11.60 2.68
CA HIS A 402 4.38 10.94 1.53
C HIS A 402 3.18 10.11 1.98
N THR A 403 2.29 9.79 1.04
CA THR A 403 1.24 8.77 1.27
C THR A 403 1.86 7.40 1.52
N GLN A 404 1.34 6.67 2.49
CA GLN A 404 1.70 5.28 2.72
C GLN A 404 0.91 4.38 1.76
N ASP A 405 1.49 3.26 1.33
CA ASP A 405 0.67 2.18 0.78
C ASP A 405 -0.15 1.53 1.90
N ILE A 406 -1.23 0.85 1.51
CA ILE A 406 -2.22 0.42 2.50
C ILE A 406 -1.76 -0.71 3.41
N GLU A 407 -0.79 -1.52 2.99
CA GLU A 407 -0.14 -2.49 3.88
C GLU A 407 0.77 -1.74 4.86
N SER A 408 1.54 -0.75 4.40
CA SER A 408 2.37 0.10 5.28
C SER A 408 1.55 0.87 6.32
N SER A 409 0.37 1.38 5.96
CA SER A 409 -0.57 1.98 6.92
C SER A 409 -1.02 1.01 8.01
N CYS A 410 -1.29 -0.25 7.65
CA CYS A 410 -1.59 -1.30 8.61
C CYS A 410 -0.36 -1.70 9.46
N ASN A 411 0.83 -1.73 8.86
CA ASN A 411 2.10 -1.94 9.56
C ASN A 411 2.41 -0.85 10.60
N HIS A 412 2.07 0.42 10.31
CA HIS A 412 2.21 1.52 11.27
C HIS A 412 1.27 1.35 12.47
N ALA A 413 0.10 0.74 12.26
CA ALA A 413 -0.80 0.29 13.30
C ALA A 413 -0.43 -1.08 13.89
N GLN A 414 0.78 -1.58 13.64
CA GLN A 414 1.29 -2.85 14.17
C GLN A 414 0.46 -4.08 13.77
N GLY A 415 -0.20 -4.01 12.62
CA GLY A 415 -0.93 -5.12 12.01
C GLY A 415 -0.36 -5.52 10.65
N THR A 416 -1.06 -6.43 9.97
CA THR A 416 -0.88 -6.76 8.54
C THR A 416 -2.23 -6.85 7.85
N LEU A 417 -2.33 -6.45 6.58
CA LEU A 417 -3.60 -6.46 5.88
C LEU A 417 -3.99 -7.90 5.52
N VAL A 418 -5.25 -8.23 5.75
CA VAL A 418 -5.82 -9.53 5.44
C VAL A 418 -7.08 -9.42 4.59
N GLY A 419 -7.24 -10.38 3.67
CA GLY A 419 -8.46 -10.63 2.91
C GLY A 419 -9.26 -11.75 3.55
N LEU A 420 -10.59 -11.60 3.55
CA LEU A 420 -11.55 -12.50 4.15
C LEU A 420 -12.65 -12.84 3.14
N ASN A 421 -12.89 -14.14 2.92
CA ASN A 421 -14.04 -14.60 2.15
C ASN A 421 -15.29 -14.64 3.03
N SER A 422 -16.47 -14.46 2.43
CA SER A 422 -17.76 -14.45 3.13
C SER A 422 -18.10 -15.76 3.85
N ASP A 423 -17.50 -16.87 3.46
CA ASP A 423 -17.63 -18.19 4.09
C ASP A 423 -16.60 -18.43 5.21
N SER A 424 -15.70 -17.49 5.48
CA SER A 424 -14.72 -17.62 6.56
C SER A 424 -15.39 -17.52 7.94
N GLU A 425 -15.19 -18.52 8.80
CA GLU A 425 -15.59 -18.49 10.22
C GLU A 425 -14.63 -17.65 11.08
N SER A 426 -14.02 -16.60 10.51
CA SER A 426 -13.01 -15.79 11.19
C SER A 426 -13.67 -14.75 12.10
N ASP A 427 -13.21 -14.65 13.35
CA ASP A 427 -13.62 -13.59 14.29
C ASP A 427 -13.37 -12.17 13.72
N TRP A 428 -12.41 -12.06 12.78
CA TRP A 428 -12.08 -10.82 12.09
C TRP A 428 -13.12 -10.35 11.08
N MET A 429 -14.06 -11.21 10.68
CA MET A 429 -15.21 -10.81 9.88
C MET A 429 -16.06 -9.75 10.61
N ASN A 430 -16.19 -9.86 11.93
CA ASN A 430 -16.92 -8.87 12.73
C ASN A 430 -16.20 -7.52 12.78
N VAL A 431 -14.86 -7.52 12.80
CA VAL A 431 -14.06 -6.29 12.72
C VAL A 431 -14.19 -5.68 11.33
N ALA A 432 -14.05 -6.48 10.27
CA ALA A 432 -14.17 -6.04 8.88
C ALA A 432 -15.54 -5.41 8.59
N ASN A 433 -16.61 -5.96 9.17
CA ASN A 433 -17.97 -5.45 8.99
C ASN A 433 -18.25 -4.11 9.69
N GLN A 434 -17.32 -3.57 10.48
CA GLN A 434 -17.42 -2.21 11.05
C GLN A 434 -17.07 -1.12 10.04
N TYR A 435 -16.39 -1.47 8.94
CA TYR A 435 -16.01 -0.55 7.87
C TYR A 435 -17.04 -0.57 6.75
N SER A 436 -17.22 0.58 6.09
CA SER A 436 -18.17 0.71 4.97
C SER A 436 -17.73 -0.08 3.74
N ALA A 437 -18.69 -0.43 2.89
CA ALA A 437 -18.40 -1.08 1.60
C ALA A 437 -17.40 -0.28 0.76
N ASP A 438 -17.53 1.05 0.75
CA ASP A 438 -16.63 1.95 0.03
C ASP A 438 -15.16 1.79 0.47
N MET A 439 -14.90 1.59 1.77
CA MET A 439 -13.53 1.38 2.26
C MET A 439 -12.99 0.00 1.89
N HIS A 440 -13.84 -1.03 1.84
CA HIS A 440 -13.44 -2.33 1.29
C HIS A 440 -13.14 -2.24 -0.21
N ASP A 441 -13.91 -1.45 -0.95
CA ASP A 441 -13.69 -1.20 -2.37
C ASP A 441 -12.38 -0.47 -2.65
N VAL A 442 -11.93 0.42 -1.75
CA VAL A 442 -10.60 1.02 -1.80
C VAL A 442 -9.51 -0.05 -1.80
N ILE A 443 -9.59 -1.05 -0.90
CA ILE A 443 -8.60 -2.14 -0.84
C ILE A 443 -8.68 -3.03 -2.08
N ALA A 444 -9.90 -3.40 -2.48
CA ALA A 444 -10.13 -4.21 -3.67
C ALA A 444 -9.56 -3.53 -4.92
N GLU A 445 -9.71 -2.22 -5.04
CA GLU A 445 -9.15 -1.45 -6.15
C GLU A 445 -7.61 -1.42 -6.12
N GLN A 446 -6.99 -1.31 -4.94
CA GLN A 446 -5.53 -1.43 -4.81
C GLN A 446 -5.01 -2.79 -5.30
N LEU A 447 -5.74 -3.87 -5.05
CA LEU A 447 -5.40 -5.21 -5.54
C LEU A 447 -5.63 -5.33 -7.05
N ARG A 448 -6.78 -4.86 -7.58
CA ARG A 448 -7.07 -4.86 -9.02
C ARG A 448 -6.03 -4.08 -9.82
N MET A 449 -5.59 -2.93 -9.32
CA MET A 449 -4.52 -2.13 -9.94
C MET A 449 -3.16 -2.85 -10.01
N ARG A 450 -2.99 -3.91 -9.23
CA ARG A 450 -1.80 -4.77 -9.21
C ARG A 450 -2.03 -6.10 -9.93
N GLY A 451 -3.25 -6.36 -10.42
CA GLY A 451 -3.64 -7.63 -11.01
C GLY A 451 -3.76 -8.77 -9.99
N GLU A 452 -4.01 -8.43 -8.73
CA GLU A 452 -4.11 -9.40 -7.63
C GLU A 452 -5.57 -9.78 -7.33
N PRO A 453 -5.82 -11.00 -6.84
CA PRO A 453 -7.17 -11.43 -6.45
C PRO A 453 -7.80 -10.53 -5.38
N THR A 454 -9.10 -10.33 -5.47
CA THR A 454 -9.90 -9.62 -4.46
C THR A 454 -10.65 -10.58 -3.55
N TYR A 455 -11.12 -10.06 -2.41
CA TYR A 455 -11.83 -10.79 -1.36
C TYR A 455 -13.13 -10.06 -1.02
N ASP A 456 -14.04 -10.73 -0.33
CA ASP A 456 -15.35 -10.15 0.02
C ASP A 456 -15.22 -9.03 1.06
N ARG A 457 -14.27 -9.17 1.99
CA ARG A 457 -13.98 -8.23 3.08
C ARG A 457 -12.50 -8.14 3.38
N TYR A 458 -12.10 -7.03 3.99
CA TYR A 458 -10.72 -6.73 4.35
C TYR A 458 -10.62 -6.21 5.78
N ALA A 459 -9.48 -6.45 6.43
CA ALA A 459 -9.17 -5.85 7.73
C ALA A 459 -7.66 -5.68 7.88
N CYS A 460 -7.27 -4.75 8.75
CA CYS A 460 -5.93 -4.77 9.32
C CYS A 460 -5.92 -5.74 10.50
N TYR A 461 -5.29 -6.90 10.36
CA TYR A 461 -5.14 -7.89 11.45
C TYR A 461 -4.15 -7.35 12.47
N HIS A 462 -4.63 -7.03 13.68
CA HIS A 462 -3.83 -6.46 14.77
C HIS A 462 -4.24 -7.06 16.12
N ASP A 463 -3.34 -7.05 17.11
CA ASP A 463 -3.63 -7.48 18.47
C ASP A 463 -2.75 -6.68 19.42
N TYR A 464 -3.38 -5.81 20.20
CA TYR A 464 -2.72 -4.89 21.12
C TYR A 464 -2.72 -5.39 22.57
N LEU A 465 -3.15 -6.63 22.82
CA LEU A 465 -3.19 -7.21 24.17
C LEU A 465 -1.80 -7.51 24.71
N ASN A 466 -0.85 -7.86 23.84
CA ASN A 466 0.53 -8.16 24.19
C ASN A 466 1.49 -7.76 23.07
N ASP A 467 2.77 -7.62 23.42
CA ASP A 467 3.83 -7.44 22.43
C ASP A 467 3.89 -8.65 21.48
N PHE A 468 4.06 -8.37 20.18
CA PHE A 468 4.08 -9.35 19.09
C PHE A 468 2.85 -10.28 19.01
N ALA A 469 1.68 -9.90 19.54
CA ALA A 469 0.50 -10.76 19.52
C ALA A 469 -0.06 -10.97 18.09
N ALA A 470 -0.10 -9.90 17.28
CA ALA A 470 -0.38 -10.00 15.84
C ALA A 470 0.93 -9.99 15.04
N HIS A 471 1.13 -11.06 14.27
CA HIS A 471 2.31 -11.23 13.44
C HIS A 471 2.02 -12.15 12.26
N LYS A 472 2.93 -12.24 11.29
CA LYS A 472 2.72 -12.98 10.03
C LYS A 472 2.46 -14.48 10.20
N LYS A 473 2.66 -15.04 11.39
CA LYS A 473 2.46 -16.47 11.70
C LYS A 473 1.27 -16.71 12.63
N SER A 474 0.64 -15.64 13.13
CA SER A 474 -0.60 -15.71 13.91
C SER A 474 -1.83 -15.29 13.12
N ILE A 475 -1.70 -15.12 11.79
CA ILE A 475 -2.83 -14.82 10.91
C ILE A 475 -3.91 -15.89 11.11
N PRO A 476 -5.17 -15.51 11.45
CA PRO A 476 -6.23 -16.45 11.75
C PRO A 476 -6.59 -17.36 10.58
N GLU A 477 -7.08 -18.56 10.88
CA GLU A 477 -7.66 -19.45 9.88
C GLU A 477 -8.80 -18.75 9.12
N GLY A 478 -8.85 -18.92 7.79
CA GLY A 478 -9.81 -18.24 6.92
C GLY A 478 -9.42 -16.81 6.49
N ALA A 479 -8.35 -16.24 7.05
CA ALA A 479 -7.77 -14.98 6.59
C ALA A 479 -6.53 -15.22 5.71
N VAL A 480 -6.37 -14.40 4.67
CA VAL A 480 -5.22 -14.46 3.75
C VAL A 480 -4.42 -13.17 3.84
N SER A 481 -3.11 -13.25 4.06
CA SER A 481 -2.25 -12.05 4.05
C SER A 481 -2.22 -11.43 2.65
N LEU A 482 -2.37 -10.10 2.59
CA LEU A 482 -2.34 -9.33 1.34
C LEU A 482 -1.03 -8.58 1.14
N ARG A 483 -0.12 -8.71 2.10
CA ARG A 483 1.17 -8.02 2.13
C ARG A 483 1.95 -8.16 0.82
N GLU A 484 2.16 -9.39 0.37
CA GLU A 484 2.91 -9.65 -0.87
C GLU A 484 2.17 -9.09 -2.09
N SER A 485 0.85 -9.25 -2.14
CA SER A 485 -0.01 -8.69 -3.21
C SER A 485 0.02 -7.16 -3.26
N ILE A 486 0.23 -6.46 -2.14
CA ILE A 486 0.28 -4.99 -2.10
C ILE A 486 1.70 -4.46 -2.31
N GLN A 487 2.68 -4.98 -1.57
CA GLN A 487 4.04 -4.44 -1.54
C GLN A 487 4.97 -5.04 -2.60
N PHE A 488 4.73 -6.27 -3.06
CA PHE A 488 5.55 -6.95 -4.07
C PHE A 488 4.70 -7.72 -5.09
N PRO A 489 3.77 -7.07 -5.79
CA PRO A 489 2.90 -7.73 -6.78
C PRO A 489 3.67 -8.36 -7.95
N GLU A 490 4.92 -7.94 -8.18
CA GLU A 490 5.85 -8.56 -9.14
C GLU A 490 6.43 -9.90 -8.68
N GLY A 491 6.23 -10.30 -7.42
CA GLY A 491 6.80 -11.52 -6.84
C GLY A 491 6.24 -12.83 -7.42
N PRO A 492 6.71 -13.99 -6.91
CA PRO A 492 7.78 -14.14 -5.93
C PRO A 492 9.19 -14.05 -6.56
N ILE A 493 10.23 -14.03 -5.71
CA ILE A 493 11.62 -14.17 -6.17
C ILE A 493 11.95 -15.64 -6.33
N TYR A 494 12.52 -16.02 -7.48
CA TYR A 494 12.96 -17.39 -7.73
C TYR A 494 14.48 -17.51 -7.63
N HIS A 495 15.01 -18.55 -6.97
CA HIS A 495 16.46 -18.69 -6.78
C HIS A 495 17.22 -18.84 -8.12
N ASP A 496 16.58 -19.42 -9.12
CA ASP A 496 17.13 -19.75 -10.44
C ASP A 496 16.65 -18.80 -11.56
N ALA A 497 16.05 -17.67 -11.22
CA ALA A 497 15.75 -16.58 -12.16
C ALA A 497 16.38 -15.26 -11.68
N PRO A 498 16.60 -14.28 -12.57
CA PRO A 498 16.93 -12.92 -12.14
C PRO A 498 15.85 -12.32 -11.25
N ARG A 499 16.26 -11.44 -10.31
CA ARG A 499 15.31 -10.70 -9.46
C ARG A 499 14.34 -9.88 -10.33
N PRO A 500 13.06 -9.77 -9.93
CA PRO A 500 12.11 -8.88 -10.60
C PRO A 500 12.59 -7.43 -10.65
N GLU A 501 12.08 -6.66 -11.62
CA GLU A 501 12.33 -5.23 -11.70
C GLU A 501 11.31 -4.48 -10.83
N SER A 502 11.78 -3.63 -9.91
CA SER A 502 10.95 -2.93 -8.92
C SER A 502 11.10 -1.41 -8.96
N VAL A 503 11.69 -0.84 -10.02
CA VAL A 503 11.97 0.61 -10.12
C VAL A 503 10.73 1.50 -10.16
N TYR A 504 9.53 0.90 -10.22
CA TYR A 504 8.23 1.58 -10.21
C TYR A 504 7.32 1.06 -9.10
N ASN A 505 7.86 0.27 -8.20
CA ASN A 505 7.14 -0.22 -7.04
C ASN A 505 7.12 0.90 -5.99
N GLU A 506 5.94 1.44 -5.71
CA GLU A 506 5.74 2.57 -4.79
C GLU A 506 6.29 2.28 -3.39
N PHE A 507 6.18 1.03 -2.91
CA PHE A 507 6.73 0.63 -1.62
C PHE A 507 8.27 0.68 -1.65
N CYS A 508 8.92 0.10 -2.67
CA CYS A 508 10.38 0.15 -2.80
C CYS A 508 10.91 1.60 -2.94
N LEU A 509 10.18 2.45 -3.66
CA LEU A 509 10.53 3.86 -3.87
C LEU A 509 10.33 4.72 -2.61
N SER A 510 9.70 4.19 -1.55
CA SER A 510 9.65 4.88 -0.26
C SER A 510 11.02 4.96 0.42
N CYS A 511 11.95 4.06 0.10
CA CYS A 511 13.32 4.03 0.64
C CYS A 511 14.39 4.21 -0.45
N HIS A 512 14.11 3.80 -1.69
CA HIS A 512 15.07 3.89 -2.79
C HIS A 512 14.89 5.17 -3.61
N HIS A 513 15.96 5.95 -3.75
CA HIS A 513 15.97 7.20 -4.52
C HIS A 513 17.33 7.41 -5.20
N ASP A 514 17.41 8.27 -6.22
CA ASP A 514 18.61 8.39 -7.07
C ASP A 514 19.87 8.82 -6.30
N GLU A 515 19.71 9.62 -5.24
CA GLU A 515 20.81 10.04 -4.35
C GLU A 515 21.08 9.04 -3.20
N GLY A 516 20.38 7.90 -3.19
CA GLY A 516 20.50 6.88 -2.16
C GLY A 516 21.89 6.27 -2.11
N LYS A 517 22.48 6.18 -0.91
CA LYS A 517 23.83 5.62 -0.69
C LYS A 517 23.76 4.14 -0.30
N LEU A 518 24.89 3.43 -0.44
CA LEU A 518 25.09 2.09 0.11
C LEU A 518 24.02 1.04 -0.28
N GLY A 519 23.51 1.10 -1.52
CA GLY A 519 22.52 0.15 -2.03
C GLY A 519 21.06 0.62 -1.95
N LEU A 520 20.80 1.83 -1.45
CA LEU A 520 19.48 2.48 -1.49
C LEU A 520 19.25 3.32 -2.77
N ASN A 521 20.15 3.25 -3.75
CA ASN A 521 19.93 3.87 -5.06
C ASN A 521 18.84 3.11 -5.85
N THR A 522 18.10 3.79 -6.72
CA THR A 522 17.13 3.19 -7.66
C THR A 522 17.75 2.11 -8.56
N VAL A 523 19.06 2.17 -8.85
CA VAL A 523 19.79 1.11 -9.58
C VAL A 523 19.69 -0.25 -8.87
N ALA A 524 19.53 -0.28 -7.54
CA ALA A 524 19.33 -1.52 -6.80
C ALA A 524 18.02 -2.24 -7.17
N LEU A 525 17.03 -1.51 -7.68
CA LEU A 525 15.71 -2.01 -8.08
C LEU A 525 15.65 -2.46 -9.55
N LEU A 526 16.70 -2.22 -10.34
CA LEU A 526 16.78 -2.66 -11.74
C LEU A 526 16.94 -4.18 -11.85
N ARG A 527 16.38 -4.80 -12.88
CA ARG A 527 16.64 -6.20 -13.17
C ARG A 527 18.04 -6.40 -13.77
N ASP A 528 18.85 -7.25 -13.13
CA ASP A 528 20.10 -7.73 -13.71
C ASP A 528 19.86 -9.05 -14.45
N LYS A 529 19.81 -9.00 -15.77
CA LYS A 529 19.49 -10.15 -16.63
C LYS A 529 20.55 -11.26 -16.60
N GLN A 530 21.77 -10.97 -16.15
CA GLN A 530 22.89 -11.92 -16.15
C GLN A 530 23.05 -12.65 -14.82
N THR A 531 22.44 -12.14 -13.76
CA THR A 531 22.63 -12.65 -12.40
C THR A 531 21.34 -13.28 -11.88
N LEU A 532 21.39 -14.59 -11.59
CA LEU A 532 20.31 -15.29 -10.91
C LEU A 532 20.21 -14.84 -9.45
N ALA A 533 19.01 -14.84 -8.86
CA ALA A 533 18.79 -14.34 -7.49
C ALA A 533 19.70 -15.02 -6.45
N LYS A 534 19.96 -16.33 -6.59
CA LYS A 534 20.90 -17.09 -5.73
C LYS A 534 22.35 -16.58 -5.77
N ASN A 535 22.71 -15.86 -6.83
CA ASN A 535 24.03 -15.29 -7.06
C ASN A 535 24.06 -13.76 -6.95
N ASP A 536 22.90 -13.12 -6.77
CA ASP A 536 22.79 -11.68 -6.67
C ASP A 536 23.28 -11.20 -5.29
N LEU A 537 24.24 -10.28 -5.30
CA LEU A 537 24.78 -9.67 -4.09
C LEU A 537 23.79 -8.67 -3.47
N ARG A 538 22.81 -8.20 -4.23
CA ARG A 538 21.71 -7.36 -3.75
C ARG A 538 20.71 -8.25 -3.01
N ARG A 539 20.91 -8.35 -1.69
CA ARG A 539 20.04 -9.11 -0.81
C ARG A 539 19.06 -8.17 -0.11
N GLN A 540 17.81 -8.58 0.02
CA GLN A 540 16.86 -7.90 0.89
C GLN A 540 17.29 -8.04 2.36
N PRO A 541 16.96 -7.08 3.23
CA PRO A 541 17.31 -7.12 4.65
C PRO A 541 16.87 -8.40 5.39
N SER A 542 15.73 -8.97 5.00
CA SER A 542 15.21 -10.22 5.56
C SER A 542 15.79 -11.48 4.88
N GLN A 543 16.48 -11.35 3.75
CA GLN A 543 17.14 -12.48 3.07
C GLN A 543 18.33 -13.02 3.88
N PRO A 544 18.62 -14.33 3.77
CA PRO A 544 19.61 -14.98 4.61
C PRO A 544 21.01 -14.62 4.09
N PRO A 545 22.07 -15.04 4.79
CA PRO A 545 23.36 -15.22 4.14
C PRO A 545 23.25 -16.10 2.89
N ARG A 546 24.08 -15.85 1.88
CA ARG A 546 24.06 -16.57 0.60
C ARG A 546 24.41 -18.05 0.73
N TYR A 547 25.31 -18.37 1.65
CA TYR A 547 25.78 -19.72 1.89
C TYR A 547 25.45 -20.16 3.32
N VAL A 548 25.18 -21.46 3.47
CA VAL A 548 25.23 -22.15 4.76
C VAL A 548 26.25 -23.28 4.69
N SER A 549 26.98 -23.47 5.79
CA SER A 549 27.92 -24.57 5.95
C SER A 549 27.87 -25.19 7.35
N GLY A 550 28.45 -26.38 7.49
CA GLY A 550 28.56 -27.14 8.73
C GLY A 550 27.71 -28.43 8.72
N ASN A 551 27.49 -29.00 9.90
CA ASN A 551 26.60 -30.14 10.06
C ASN A 551 25.15 -29.65 10.10
N LEU A 552 24.42 -29.90 9.02
CA LEU A 552 23.00 -29.58 8.93
C LEU A 552 22.20 -30.76 9.50
N PRO A 553 21.16 -30.53 10.33
CA PRO A 553 20.28 -31.62 10.75
C PRO A 553 19.41 -32.15 9.59
N ALA A 554 19.01 -33.42 9.70
CA ALA A 554 17.91 -33.96 8.92
C ALA A 554 16.63 -33.10 9.07
N ASN A 555 15.94 -32.79 7.97
CA ASN A 555 14.73 -31.94 7.95
C ASN A 555 14.95 -30.58 8.61
N TRP A 556 16.16 -30.01 8.45
CA TRP A 556 16.47 -28.69 8.97
C TRP A 556 15.73 -27.56 8.23
N LEU A 557 15.00 -27.81 7.14
CA LEU A 557 13.88 -26.95 6.73
C LEU A 557 12.69 -27.87 6.37
N PRO A 558 11.44 -27.37 6.45
CA PRO A 558 10.31 -28.08 5.86
C PRO A 558 10.64 -28.45 4.41
N ASP A 559 10.49 -29.73 4.07
CA ASP A 559 10.81 -30.29 2.75
C ASP A 559 12.29 -30.22 2.31
N SER A 560 13.23 -29.85 3.19
CA SER A 560 14.66 -29.96 2.86
C SER A 560 15.08 -31.42 2.71
N PRO A 561 16.00 -31.74 1.79
CA PRO A 561 16.64 -33.05 1.74
C PRO A 561 17.20 -33.49 3.10
N ASN A 562 17.28 -34.81 3.30
CA ASN A 562 17.90 -35.37 4.49
C ASN A 562 19.42 -35.18 4.41
N TYR A 563 19.90 -34.04 4.87
CA TYR A 563 21.33 -33.72 4.99
C TYR A 563 21.86 -34.29 6.30
N ASP A 564 21.91 -35.61 6.49
CA ASP A 564 22.53 -36.21 7.69
C ASP A 564 24.08 -36.20 7.59
N ASP A 565 24.66 -35.18 6.95
CA ASP A 565 26.07 -35.09 6.55
C ASP A 565 26.58 -33.63 6.61
N SER A 566 27.90 -33.47 6.77
CA SER A 566 28.54 -32.14 6.72
C SER A 566 28.46 -31.56 5.31
N THR A 567 28.08 -30.28 5.17
CA THR A 567 28.31 -29.58 3.90
C THR A 567 29.81 -29.62 3.56
N ASP A 568 30.15 -29.54 2.28
CA ASP A 568 31.55 -29.38 1.88
C ASP A 568 32.17 -28.05 2.41
N ASP A 569 33.47 -27.88 2.19
CA ASP A 569 34.21 -26.69 2.61
C ASP A 569 33.71 -25.37 1.98
N TYR A 570 32.93 -25.46 0.89
CA TYR A 570 32.36 -24.29 0.19
C TYR A 570 30.94 -23.96 0.66
N GLY A 571 30.30 -24.86 1.39
CA GLY A 571 28.91 -24.74 1.83
C GLY A 571 27.93 -24.85 0.66
N MET A 572 26.65 -24.58 0.93
CA MET A 572 25.58 -24.65 -0.06
C MET A 572 24.80 -23.36 -0.19
N LEU A 573 24.22 -23.11 -1.37
CA LEU A 573 23.42 -21.92 -1.64
C LEU A 573 22.10 -22.00 -0.89
N PHE A 574 21.92 -21.08 0.05
CA PHE A 574 20.76 -21.10 0.94
C PHE A 574 19.44 -20.75 0.22
N ASP A 575 19.51 -19.94 -0.83
CA ASP A 575 18.33 -19.57 -1.62
C ASP A 575 17.68 -20.76 -2.31
N GLU A 576 18.44 -21.78 -2.69
CA GLU A 576 17.90 -23.00 -3.31
C GLU A 576 17.07 -23.83 -2.33
N LEU A 577 17.21 -23.57 -1.02
CA LEU A 577 16.44 -24.22 0.03
C LEU A 577 15.18 -23.44 0.42
N THR A 578 15.07 -22.17 0.04
CA THR A 578 14.12 -21.23 0.66
C THR A 578 13.33 -20.33 -0.27
N LEU A 579 13.84 -20.13 -1.49
CA LEU A 579 13.08 -19.51 -2.56
C LEU A 579 12.55 -20.58 -3.51
N PRO A 580 11.40 -20.37 -4.14
CA PRO A 580 10.89 -21.29 -5.15
C PRO A 580 11.81 -21.34 -6.39
N SER A 581 11.73 -22.44 -7.14
CA SER A 581 12.30 -22.54 -8.49
C SER A 581 11.32 -21.98 -9.51
N SER A 582 11.85 -21.32 -10.54
CA SER A 582 11.11 -20.83 -11.71
C SER A 582 10.83 -21.93 -12.73
N GLN A 583 11.36 -23.14 -12.53
CA GLN A 583 11.09 -24.28 -13.42
C GLN A 583 9.59 -24.59 -13.48
N GLY A 584 9.05 -24.64 -14.70
CA GLY A 584 7.62 -24.90 -14.92
C GLY A 584 6.71 -23.70 -14.68
N VAL A 585 7.24 -22.56 -14.24
CA VAL A 585 6.49 -21.31 -14.09
C VAL A 585 6.60 -20.49 -15.38
N ARG A 586 5.46 -20.02 -15.90
CA ARG A 586 5.39 -19.22 -17.12
C ARG A 586 5.34 -17.72 -16.81
N SER A 587 5.61 -16.91 -17.82
CA SER A 587 5.21 -15.49 -17.78
C SER A 587 3.70 -15.39 -17.65
N GLU A 588 3.25 -14.30 -17.03
CA GLU A 588 1.83 -14.05 -16.79
C GLU A 588 1.53 -12.57 -16.96
N VAL A 589 0.46 -12.26 -17.69
CA VAL A 589 -0.19 -10.95 -17.67
C VAL A 589 -1.40 -11.11 -16.74
N LYS A 590 -1.43 -10.36 -15.64
CA LYS A 590 -2.44 -10.44 -14.59
C LYS A 590 -3.64 -9.51 -14.84
N GLY A 591 -3.46 -8.47 -15.65
CA GLY A 591 -4.49 -7.48 -15.95
C GLY A 591 -3.93 -6.17 -16.47
N PHE A 592 -4.76 -5.13 -16.49
CA PHE A 592 -4.40 -3.81 -17.01
C PHE A 592 -4.72 -2.71 -16.01
N THR A 593 -3.81 -1.74 -15.92
CA THR A 593 -3.94 -0.59 -15.01
C THR A 593 -3.62 0.69 -15.76
N LEU A 594 -4.39 1.74 -15.52
CA LEU A 594 -4.06 3.08 -15.95
C LEU A 594 -3.02 3.66 -15.00
N VAL A 595 -1.90 4.13 -15.54
CA VAL A 595 -0.77 4.67 -14.75
C VAL A 595 -0.29 6.00 -15.33
N HIS A 596 0.36 6.80 -14.49
CA HIS A 596 1.08 7.99 -14.95
C HIS A 596 2.41 7.59 -15.63
N ALA A 597 2.66 8.07 -16.84
CA ALA A 597 3.71 7.49 -17.69
C ALA A 597 5.15 7.75 -17.21
N GLN A 598 5.42 8.87 -16.53
CA GLN A 598 6.76 9.11 -15.96
C GLN A 598 6.97 8.44 -14.61
N THR A 599 5.97 8.53 -13.73
CA THR A 599 6.15 8.14 -12.32
C THR A 599 5.78 6.67 -12.07
N GLY A 600 4.99 6.06 -12.95
CA GLY A 600 4.44 4.73 -12.73
C GLY A 600 3.31 4.66 -11.70
N LYS A 601 2.92 5.80 -11.13
CA LYS A 601 1.86 5.87 -10.11
C LYS A 601 0.57 5.27 -10.65
N ASN A 602 -0.01 4.36 -9.89
CA ASN A 602 -1.29 3.73 -10.24
C ASN A 602 -2.43 4.76 -10.15
N ILE A 603 -3.31 4.79 -11.17
CA ILE A 603 -4.47 5.70 -11.21
C ILE A 603 -5.76 4.93 -10.94
N ARG A 604 -6.01 3.87 -11.73
CA ARG A 604 -7.17 2.97 -11.60
C ARG A 604 -6.97 1.68 -12.39
N SER A 605 -7.64 0.62 -11.98
CA SER A 605 -7.72 -0.63 -12.71
C SER A 605 -8.58 -0.47 -13.98
N LEU A 606 -8.30 -1.30 -14.98
CA LEU A 606 -9.07 -1.36 -16.22
C LEU A 606 -9.68 -2.74 -16.39
N SER A 607 -10.98 -2.74 -16.68
CA SER A 607 -11.80 -3.91 -16.99
C SER A 607 -12.58 -3.68 -18.29
N ASN A 608 -13.26 -4.72 -18.77
CA ASN A 608 -14.12 -4.61 -19.94
C ASN A 608 -15.19 -3.54 -19.79
N GLY A 609 -15.32 -2.69 -20.80
CA GLY A 609 -16.22 -1.54 -20.81
C GLY A 609 -15.67 -0.29 -20.11
N SER A 610 -14.41 -0.29 -19.65
CA SER A 610 -13.80 0.90 -19.06
C SER A 610 -13.87 2.10 -20.02
N VAL A 611 -14.16 3.28 -19.49
CA VAL A 611 -14.21 4.52 -20.28
C VAL A 611 -12.97 5.36 -19.99
N LEU A 612 -12.30 5.80 -21.06
CA LEU A 612 -11.11 6.64 -21.02
C LEU A 612 -11.36 7.94 -21.80
N SER A 613 -11.04 9.08 -21.19
CA SER A 613 -11.05 10.36 -21.89
C SER A 613 -9.71 10.61 -22.57
N GLY A 614 -9.73 10.78 -23.89
CA GLY A 614 -8.52 11.12 -24.65
C GLY A 614 -7.91 12.46 -24.24
N SER A 615 -8.72 13.41 -23.77
CA SER A 615 -8.24 14.70 -23.28
C SER A 615 -7.54 14.57 -21.92
N GLU A 616 -8.11 13.83 -20.97
CA GLU A 616 -7.49 13.55 -19.67
C GLU A 616 -6.19 12.76 -19.81
N MET A 617 -6.17 11.76 -20.69
CA MET A 617 -4.96 10.95 -20.91
C MET A 617 -3.78 11.79 -21.42
N LYS A 618 -4.03 12.79 -22.26
CA LYS A 618 -2.98 13.71 -22.73
C LYS A 618 -2.58 14.71 -21.65
N ALA A 619 -3.56 15.33 -21.02
CA ALA A 619 -3.34 16.39 -20.03
C ALA A 619 -2.55 15.88 -18.82
N ASN A 620 -2.83 14.65 -18.38
CA ASN A 620 -2.20 14.03 -17.22
C ASN A 620 -1.11 13.02 -17.59
N ASN A 621 -0.77 12.89 -18.88
CA ASN A 621 0.21 11.94 -19.40
C ASN A 621 0.03 10.50 -18.90
N TRP A 622 -1.18 9.97 -19.05
CA TRP A 622 -1.54 8.62 -18.64
C TRP A 622 -1.31 7.59 -19.76
N VAL A 623 -0.94 6.38 -19.36
CA VAL A 623 -0.73 5.21 -20.24
C VAL A 623 -1.32 3.96 -19.61
N ILE A 624 -1.57 2.93 -20.41
CA ILE A 624 -2.02 1.63 -19.91
C ILE A 624 -0.81 0.75 -19.63
N ARG A 625 -0.75 0.16 -18.45
CA ARG A 625 0.24 -0.83 -18.03
C ARG A 625 -0.36 -2.24 -18.08
N ALA A 626 0.38 -3.21 -18.63
CA ALA A 626 0.09 -4.62 -18.38
C ALA A 626 0.74 -5.04 -17.06
N ASN A 627 -0.05 -5.48 -16.08
CA ASN A 627 0.47 -6.02 -14.83
C ASN A 627 0.99 -7.43 -15.09
N THR A 628 2.19 -7.75 -14.63
CA THR A 628 2.84 -9.04 -14.94
C THR A 628 3.50 -9.64 -13.71
N ASN A 629 3.77 -10.95 -13.74
CA ASN A 629 4.67 -11.57 -12.78
C ASN A 629 6.15 -11.21 -13.05
N GLY A 630 7.03 -11.47 -12.07
CA GLY A 630 8.44 -11.08 -12.09
C GLY A 630 9.34 -11.89 -13.04
N LEU A 631 8.79 -12.88 -13.74
CA LEU A 631 9.48 -13.61 -14.80
C LEU A 631 9.36 -12.91 -16.16
N THR A 632 8.29 -12.13 -16.35
CA THR A 632 8.00 -11.50 -17.64
C THR A 632 9.07 -10.47 -17.99
N THR A 633 9.65 -10.62 -19.18
CA THR A 633 10.74 -9.76 -19.67
C THR A 633 10.32 -8.87 -20.83
N GLU A 634 9.25 -9.27 -21.51
CA GLU A 634 8.72 -8.61 -22.68
C GLU A 634 7.20 -8.78 -22.69
N VAL A 635 6.48 -7.75 -23.13
CA VAL A 635 5.04 -7.80 -23.39
C VAL A 635 4.79 -7.31 -24.80
N THR A 636 4.05 -8.11 -25.58
CA THR A 636 3.50 -7.70 -26.88
C THR A 636 2.05 -7.29 -26.68
N PHE A 637 1.76 -6.03 -27.01
CA PHE A 637 0.42 -5.46 -27.04
C PHE A 637 -0.15 -5.57 -28.45
N ASP A 638 -1.42 -5.94 -28.55
CA ASP A 638 -2.23 -5.78 -29.75
C ASP A 638 -3.31 -4.74 -29.48
N LEU A 639 -3.24 -3.59 -30.16
CA LEU A 639 -4.24 -2.54 -30.11
C LEU A 639 -4.98 -2.48 -31.45
N ASN A 640 -6.23 -2.96 -31.47
CA ASN A 640 -7.07 -3.02 -32.67
C ASN A 640 -6.41 -3.72 -33.89
N GLY A 641 -5.63 -4.78 -33.66
CA GLY A 641 -4.86 -5.50 -34.68
C GLY A 641 -3.44 -4.95 -34.89
N SER A 642 -3.08 -3.83 -34.26
CA SER A 642 -1.75 -3.23 -34.35
C SER A 642 -0.84 -3.73 -33.23
N LEU A 643 0.15 -4.54 -33.60
CA LEU A 643 1.12 -5.09 -32.65
C LEU A 643 2.21 -4.08 -32.27
N SER A 644 2.57 -4.07 -30.98
CA SER A 644 3.74 -3.37 -30.49
C SER A 644 4.35 -4.12 -29.30
N THR A 645 5.67 -4.10 -29.19
CA THR A 645 6.37 -4.84 -28.14
C THR A 645 7.07 -3.88 -27.18
N ARG A 646 7.12 -4.23 -25.90
CA ARG A 646 7.82 -3.52 -24.83
C ARG A 646 8.74 -4.48 -24.09
N LYS A 647 10.01 -4.10 -23.93
CA LYS A 647 11.04 -4.87 -23.23
C LYS A 647 11.40 -4.15 -21.94
N GLY A 648 11.42 -4.89 -20.83
CA GLY A 648 11.61 -4.32 -19.48
C GLY A 648 10.34 -3.66 -18.94
N ALA A 649 10.22 -3.64 -17.61
CA ALA A 649 9.09 -2.98 -16.96
C ALA A 649 9.15 -1.47 -17.25
N GLN A 650 8.04 -0.72 -17.28
CA GLN A 650 6.69 -1.03 -16.78
C GLN A 650 5.79 -1.86 -17.70
N PHE A 651 6.19 -2.16 -18.94
CA PHE A 651 5.26 -2.69 -19.96
C PHE A 651 4.04 -1.77 -20.17
N THR A 652 4.29 -0.56 -20.69
CA THR A 652 3.23 0.43 -20.94
C THR A 652 2.96 0.68 -22.42
N HIS A 653 1.71 0.99 -22.74
CA HIS A 653 1.23 1.35 -24.07
C HIS A 653 0.37 2.62 -24.00
N SER A 654 0.64 3.56 -24.91
CA SER A 654 -0.12 4.81 -24.96
C SER A 654 -1.33 4.66 -25.89
N VAL A 655 -2.51 5.06 -25.40
CA VAL A 655 -3.75 5.06 -26.17
C VAL A 655 -4.33 6.47 -26.36
N SER A 656 -3.59 7.51 -25.95
CA SER A 656 -4.05 8.90 -26.02
C SER A 656 -4.22 9.42 -27.45
N HIS A 657 -3.66 8.73 -28.44
CA HIS A 657 -3.77 9.05 -29.86
C HIS A 657 -5.06 8.49 -30.51
N LEU A 658 -5.79 7.62 -29.81
CA LEU A 658 -7.00 7.01 -30.33
C LEU A 658 -8.13 8.03 -30.47
N THR A 659 -8.97 7.84 -31.49
CA THR A 659 -10.21 8.58 -31.70
C THR A 659 -11.29 8.09 -30.74
N ASN A 660 -12.40 8.82 -30.61
CA ASN A 660 -13.53 8.32 -29.84
C ASN A 660 -14.11 7.04 -30.46
N GLY A 661 -14.49 6.07 -29.63
CA GLY A 661 -15.03 4.77 -30.07
C GLY A 661 -14.56 3.59 -29.21
N CYS A 662 -15.10 2.40 -29.50
CA CYS A 662 -14.67 1.17 -28.84
C CYS A 662 -13.32 0.71 -29.39
N HIS A 663 -12.44 0.29 -28.49
CA HIS A 663 -11.12 -0.22 -28.81
C HIS A 663 -10.82 -1.48 -28.03
N THR A 664 -9.99 -2.32 -28.61
CA THR A 664 -9.61 -3.62 -28.07
C THR A 664 -8.12 -3.62 -27.82
N LEU A 665 -7.72 -3.95 -26.60
CA LEU A 665 -6.33 -4.10 -26.21
C LEU A 665 -6.11 -5.52 -25.71
N SER A 666 -5.12 -6.20 -26.26
CA SER A 666 -4.62 -7.44 -25.68
C SER A 666 -3.13 -7.37 -25.38
N ALA A 667 -2.68 -8.20 -24.45
CA ALA A 667 -1.28 -8.30 -24.07
C ALA A 667 -0.90 -9.77 -23.86
N GLN A 668 0.30 -10.11 -24.32
CA GLN A 668 0.95 -11.39 -24.08
C GLN A 668 2.36 -11.15 -23.56
N GLY A 669 2.66 -11.71 -22.38
CA GLY A 669 3.98 -11.69 -21.77
C GLY A 669 4.84 -12.83 -22.28
N THR A 670 6.15 -12.62 -22.34
CA THR A 670 7.13 -13.66 -22.66
C THR A 670 8.36 -13.59 -21.74
N VAL A 671 8.98 -14.75 -21.52
CA VAL A 671 10.31 -14.88 -20.90
C VAL A 671 11.33 -15.10 -22.00
N ASN A 672 12.17 -14.10 -22.29
CA ASN A 672 13.25 -14.15 -23.30
C ASN A 672 12.84 -14.87 -24.62
N GLY A 673 11.59 -14.66 -25.08
CA GLY A 673 11.06 -15.25 -26.32
C GLY A 673 10.83 -16.77 -26.32
N GLY A 674 10.80 -17.44 -25.17
CA GLY A 674 10.72 -18.91 -25.07
C GLY A 674 9.47 -19.50 -24.39
N GLN A 675 8.89 -18.82 -23.40
CA GLN A 675 7.63 -19.24 -22.76
C GLN A 675 6.64 -18.08 -22.66
N ASP A 676 5.51 -18.26 -23.35
CA ASP A 676 4.50 -17.24 -23.51
C ASP A 676 3.37 -17.40 -22.49
N SER A 677 2.87 -16.27 -22.00
CA SER A 677 1.66 -16.21 -21.20
C SER A 677 0.43 -16.49 -22.08
N HIS A 678 -0.71 -16.73 -21.43
CA HIS A 678 -1.99 -16.56 -22.09
C HIS A 678 -2.18 -15.10 -22.51
N VAL A 679 -2.91 -14.89 -23.62
CA VAL A 679 -3.30 -13.57 -24.08
C VAL A 679 -4.42 -13.06 -23.18
N VAL A 680 -4.20 -11.92 -22.54
CA VAL A 680 -5.24 -11.23 -21.76
C VAL A 680 -5.73 -10.06 -22.58
N SER A 681 -7.06 -9.90 -22.69
CA SER A 681 -7.68 -8.89 -23.53
C SER A 681 -8.71 -8.09 -22.74
N LEU A 682 -8.86 -6.81 -23.09
CA LEU A 682 -9.99 -6.01 -22.68
C LEU A 682 -10.49 -5.14 -23.84
N SER A 683 -11.72 -4.66 -23.72
CA SER A 683 -12.31 -3.61 -24.53
C SER A 683 -12.65 -2.41 -23.69
N PHE A 684 -12.38 -1.22 -24.24
CA PHE A 684 -12.59 0.05 -23.57
C PHE A 684 -13.15 1.07 -24.56
N LEU A 685 -13.87 2.06 -24.03
CA LEU A 685 -14.41 3.18 -24.79
C LEU A 685 -13.49 4.39 -24.66
N MET A 686 -13.09 4.97 -25.78
CA MET A 686 -12.51 6.33 -25.81
C MET A 686 -13.63 7.36 -25.99
N GLY A 687 -13.77 8.30 -25.06
CA GLY A 687 -14.74 9.40 -25.15
C GLY A 687 -14.73 10.35 -23.94
N ASP A 688 -14.95 11.66 -24.19
CA ASP A 688 -15.16 12.67 -23.14
C ASP A 688 -16.61 12.54 -22.62
N VAL A 689 -16.79 12.23 -21.33
CA VAL A 689 -17.92 11.48 -20.76
C VAL A 689 -19.29 12.17 -20.79
N SER A 690 -20.32 11.46 -21.28
CA SER A 690 -21.67 11.38 -20.68
C SER A 690 -22.50 10.21 -21.25
N ALA A 691 -21.92 9.02 -21.41
CA ALA A 691 -22.70 7.82 -21.73
C ALA A 691 -22.99 7.04 -20.45
N GLU A 692 -24.05 7.44 -19.74
CA GLU A 692 -24.80 6.43 -18.98
C GLU A 692 -25.20 5.34 -19.98
N ASN A 693 -24.75 4.11 -19.74
CA ASN A 693 -24.93 2.92 -20.57
C ASN A 693 -24.17 2.92 -21.92
N SER A 694 -22.92 2.45 -21.94
CA SER A 694 -22.38 1.79 -23.13
C SER A 694 -21.97 0.35 -22.81
N THR A 695 -22.97 -0.49 -22.50
CA THR A 695 -22.85 -1.94 -22.65
C THR A 695 -22.42 -2.33 -24.07
N GLU A 696 -22.54 -1.44 -25.07
CA GLU A 696 -22.08 -1.64 -26.45
C GLU A 696 -20.60 -2.03 -26.57
N CYS A 697 -19.65 -1.39 -25.87
CA CYS A 697 -18.24 -1.80 -26.00
C CYS A 697 -17.93 -3.13 -25.30
N ALA A 698 -18.69 -3.46 -24.24
CA ALA A 698 -18.57 -4.73 -23.54
C ALA A 698 -19.22 -5.89 -24.33
N THR A 699 -20.19 -5.61 -25.21
CA THR A 699 -20.85 -6.61 -26.07
C THR A 699 -20.21 -6.75 -27.44
N THR A 700 -19.46 -5.75 -27.94
CA THR A 700 -18.70 -5.84 -29.19
C THR A 700 -17.39 -6.63 -29.07
N PHE A 701 -17.00 -6.99 -27.85
CA PHE A 701 -16.00 -8.00 -27.61
C PHE A 701 -16.68 -9.14 -26.89
N ASN A 702 -16.82 -10.27 -27.57
CA ASN A 702 -16.66 -11.51 -26.85
C ASN A 702 -15.32 -11.36 -26.12
N GLU A 703 -15.33 -11.24 -24.81
CA GLU A 703 -14.27 -11.79 -23.98
C GLU A 703 -13.70 -13.05 -24.70
N PRO A 704 -12.46 -13.49 -24.45
CA PRO A 704 -12.27 -14.92 -24.38
C PRO A 704 -13.09 -15.46 -23.18
N THR A 705 -14.40 -15.18 -23.10
CA THR A 705 -15.43 -16.10 -22.66
C THR A 705 -15.30 -17.21 -23.65
N SER A 706 -14.32 -18.08 -23.38
CA SER A 706 -14.54 -19.49 -23.44
C SER A 706 -15.21 -19.84 -24.78
N VAL A 707 -14.53 -19.49 -25.90
CA VAL A 707 -15.07 -19.70 -27.26
C VAL A 707 -15.65 -21.09 -27.26
N ASN A 708 -16.96 -21.18 -27.47
CA ASN A 708 -17.60 -22.47 -27.53
C ASN A 708 -16.93 -23.22 -28.69
N LEU A 709 -16.14 -24.23 -28.35
CA LEU A 709 -15.41 -25.06 -29.31
C LEU A 709 -16.39 -25.89 -30.14
N ILE A 710 -17.65 -26.00 -29.70
CA ILE A 710 -18.77 -26.51 -30.50
C ILE A 710 -19.28 -25.39 -31.40
N GLN A 711 -19.11 -25.57 -32.70
CA GLN A 711 -19.72 -24.73 -33.73
C GLN A 711 -21.20 -25.09 -33.87
N ASN A 712 -22.06 -24.07 -33.96
CA ASN A 712 -23.52 -24.26 -34.08
C ASN A 712 -24.12 -25.16 -32.98
N GLY A 713 -23.68 -25.00 -31.73
CA GLY A 713 -24.19 -25.77 -30.59
C GLY A 713 -25.65 -25.45 -30.19
N SER A 714 -26.17 -24.30 -30.64
CA SER A 714 -27.55 -23.85 -30.49
C SER A 714 -28.46 -24.22 -31.66
N PHE A 715 -27.92 -24.80 -32.74
CA PHE A 715 -28.67 -25.24 -33.93
C PHE A 715 -29.40 -24.14 -34.72
N GLU A 716 -29.14 -22.86 -34.45
CA GLU A 716 -29.73 -21.73 -35.18
C GLU A 716 -29.20 -21.58 -36.62
N ASP A 717 -28.05 -22.19 -36.93
CA ASP A 717 -27.54 -22.32 -38.30
C ASP A 717 -27.91 -23.67 -38.92
N GLY A 718 -29.08 -24.20 -38.55
CA GLY A 718 -29.60 -25.47 -39.05
C GLY A 718 -28.65 -26.64 -38.77
N THR A 719 -28.34 -27.43 -39.80
CA THR A 719 -27.55 -28.65 -39.66
C THR A 719 -26.03 -28.45 -39.76
N SER A 720 -25.56 -27.21 -39.91
CA SER A 720 -24.15 -26.91 -40.12
C SER A 720 -23.25 -27.45 -39.00
N HIS A 721 -22.03 -27.88 -39.35
CA HIS A 721 -20.97 -28.38 -38.44
C HIS A 721 -21.22 -29.69 -37.70
N TRP A 722 -22.42 -30.24 -37.74
CA TRP A 722 -22.78 -31.48 -37.06
C TRP A 722 -22.97 -32.65 -38.02
N GLY A 723 -22.39 -33.81 -37.69
CA GLY A 723 -22.67 -35.08 -38.35
C GLY A 723 -23.82 -35.83 -37.66
N GLY A 724 -24.72 -36.44 -38.44
CA GLY A 724 -25.83 -37.25 -37.94
C GLY A 724 -27.22 -36.81 -38.41
N PHE A 725 -27.35 -35.57 -38.89
CA PHE A 725 -28.56 -35.05 -39.51
C PHE A 725 -28.92 -35.78 -40.81
N GLY A 726 -30.21 -35.95 -41.07
CA GLY A 726 -30.73 -36.70 -42.24
C GLY A 726 -30.91 -38.22 -42.00
N GLN A 727 -30.52 -38.74 -40.84
CA GLN A 727 -30.97 -40.04 -40.36
C GLN A 727 -32.27 -39.89 -39.54
N LYS A 728 -32.18 -40.13 -38.23
CA LYS A 728 -33.28 -39.92 -37.28
C LYS A 728 -33.23 -38.53 -36.63
N TRP A 729 -32.19 -37.73 -36.92
CA TRP A 729 -31.99 -36.38 -36.42
C TRP A 729 -32.43 -35.31 -37.42
N LEU A 730 -33.10 -34.28 -36.92
CA LEU A 730 -33.50 -33.07 -37.64
C LEU A 730 -33.41 -31.83 -36.72
N VAL A 731 -33.37 -30.64 -37.31
CA VAL A 731 -33.53 -29.37 -36.55
C VAL A 731 -35.01 -28.97 -36.60
N THR A 732 -35.55 -28.53 -35.47
CA THR A 732 -36.97 -28.16 -35.31
C THR A 732 -37.08 -26.80 -34.65
N ASP A 733 -38.10 -26.04 -35.04
CA ASP A 733 -38.50 -24.75 -34.45
C ASP A 733 -39.67 -24.88 -33.46
N ALA A 734 -40.37 -26.02 -33.48
CA ALA A 734 -41.52 -26.29 -32.63
C ALA A 734 -41.22 -26.43 -31.11
N GLU A 735 -39.97 -26.73 -30.72
CA GLU A 735 -39.56 -26.94 -29.33
C GLU A 735 -38.06 -26.63 -29.22
N ASN A 736 -37.69 -25.71 -28.34
CA ASN A 736 -36.32 -25.27 -28.09
C ASN A 736 -36.13 -24.93 -26.61
N GLN A 737 -34.88 -24.89 -26.14
CA GLN A 737 -34.55 -24.45 -24.78
C GLN A 737 -34.16 -22.97 -24.78
N GLN A 738 -33.49 -22.51 -25.84
CA GLN A 738 -33.11 -21.11 -26.03
C GLN A 738 -32.99 -20.80 -27.52
N GLY A 739 -33.49 -19.64 -27.95
CA GLY A 739 -33.46 -19.25 -29.35
C GLY A 739 -34.73 -19.67 -30.09
N SER A 740 -34.59 -20.07 -31.36
CA SER A 740 -35.69 -20.50 -32.23
C SER A 740 -35.59 -21.97 -32.61
N SER A 741 -34.45 -22.63 -32.44
CA SER A 741 -34.17 -23.96 -32.99
C SER A 741 -33.60 -24.92 -31.96
N ALA A 742 -33.88 -26.22 -32.10
CA ALA A 742 -33.17 -27.27 -31.38
C ALA A 742 -33.01 -28.53 -32.23
N ALA A 743 -32.06 -29.40 -31.89
CA ALA A 743 -31.90 -30.69 -32.55
C ALA A 743 -32.81 -31.75 -31.91
N LYS A 744 -33.56 -32.46 -32.74
CA LYS A 744 -34.52 -33.49 -32.36
C LYS A 744 -34.19 -34.82 -33.00
N PHE A 745 -34.41 -35.92 -32.29
CA PHE A 745 -34.51 -37.25 -32.90
C PHE A 745 -35.71 -38.05 -32.41
N THR A 746 -36.19 -38.96 -33.25
CA THR A 746 -37.20 -39.97 -32.88
C THR A 746 -36.74 -41.34 -33.33
N THR A 747 -36.79 -42.34 -32.44
CA THR A 747 -36.30 -43.69 -32.74
C THR A 747 -37.14 -44.77 -32.06
N ALA A 748 -37.34 -45.90 -32.73
CA ALA A 748 -37.98 -47.11 -32.18
C ALA A 748 -36.94 -48.13 -31.66
N GLY A 749 -35.78 -47.64 -31.18
CA GLY A 749 -34.60 -48.45 -30.85
C GLY A 749 -33.47 -48.32 -31.88
N GLY A 750 -32.27 -48.73 -31.46
CA GLY A 750 -31.02 -48.60 -32.24
C GLY A 750 -30.28 -47.27 -31.98
N LYS A 751 -28.95 -47.33 -32.03
CA LYS A 751 -28.07 -46.20 -31.70
C LYS A 751 -28.19 -45.06 -32.71
N VAL A 752 -28.34 -43.85 -32.21
CA VAL A 752 -28.38 -42.61 -33.02
C VAL A 752 -27.37 -41.62 -32.46
N TYR A 753 -26.60 -40.98 -33.33
CA TYR A 753 -25.54 -40.06 -32.93
C TYR A 753 -25.70 -38.73 -33.64
N LEU A 754 -25.62 -37.67 -32.85
CA LEU A 754 -25.28 -36.33 -33.29
C LEU A 754 -23.87 -36.04 -32.79
N LYS A 755 -22.95 -35.69 -33.68
CA LYS A 755 -21.53 -35.62 -33.35
C LYS A 755 -20.77 -34.50 -34.04
N GLN A 756 -19.80 -33.93 -33.35
CA GLN A 756 -18.91 -32.90 -33.88
C GLN A 756 -17.48 -33.16 -33.42
N ALA A 757 -16.52 -33.10 -34.35
CA ALA A 757 -15.10 -33.17 -34.03
C ALA A 757 -14.64 -31.78 -33.55
N VAL A 758 -13.88 -31.75 -32.45
CA VAL A 758 -13.38 -30.52 -31.85
C VAL A 758 -11.87 -30.64 -31.59
N ALA A 759 -11.14 -29.56 -31.85
CA ALA A 759 -9.73 -29.45 -31.50
C ALA A 759 -9.59 -29.15 -29.99
N LEU A 760 -8.59 -29.75 -29.36
CA LEU A 760 -8.24 -29.53 -27.96
C LEU A 760 -6.75 -29.18 -27.84
N ASP A 761 -6.42 -28.40 -26.83
CA ASP A 761 -5.07 -28.32 -26.28
C ASP A 761 -4.82 -29.54 -25.38
N ALA A 762 -3.63 -30.13 -25.43
CA ALA A 762 -3.23 -31.21 -24.53
C ALA A 762 -3.14 -30.72 -23.07
N TYR A 763 -3.43 -31.63 -22.14
CA TYR A 763 -3.37 -31.48 -20.68
C TYR A 763 -4.18 -30.31 -20.13
N THR A 764 -5.23 -29.91 -20.85
CA THR A 764 -6.02 -28.73 -20.56
C THR A 764 -7.38 -29.15 -20.00
N ASP A 765 -7.87 -28.42 -19.00
CA ASP A 765 -9.20 -28.62 -18.44
C ASP A 765 -10.26 -27.92 -19.29
N TYR A 766 -11.36 -28.62 -19.52
CA TYR A 766 -12.52 -28.15 -20.28
C TYR A 766 -13.79 -28.33 -19.47
N GLU A 767 -14.74 -27.41 -19.66
CA GLU A 767 -16.12 -27.53 -19.21
C GLU A 767 -17.01 -27.82 -20.42
N ILE A 768 -17.86 -28.84 -20.31
CA ILE A 768 -18.87 -29.20 -21.31
C ILE A 768 -20.26 -29.12 -20.69
N SER A 769 -21.22 -28.57 -21.43
CA SER A 769 -22.62 -28.51 -21.02
C SER A 769 -23.57 -28.73 -22.21
N ALA A 770 -24.77 -29.21 -21.93
CA ALA A 770 -25.89 -29.21 -22.89
C ALA A 770 -27.23 -29.30 -22.15
N CYS A 771 -28.28 -28.82 -22.79
CA CYS A 771 -29.65 -28.99 -22.33
C CYS A 771 -30.31 -30.15 -23.10
N LEU A 772 -30.91 -31.08 -22.36
CA LEU A 772 -31.56 -32.28 -22.90
C LEU A 772 -33.01 -32.32 -22.45
N LYS A 773 -33.91 -32.74 -23.33
CA LYS A 773 -35.32 -33.05 -23.02
C LYS A 773 -35.70 -34.38 -23.66
N SER A 774 -36.49 -35.18 -22.96
CA SER A 774 -37.03 -36.45 -23.45
C SER A 774 -38.55 -36.43 -23.28
N VAL A 775 -39.30 -36.81 -24.31
CA VAL A 775 -40.76 -36.77 -24.20
C VAL A 775 -41.28 -37.85 -23.27
N SER A 776 -42.40 -37.61 -22.60
CA SER A 776 -42.91 -38.48 -21.52
C SER A 776 -43.10 -39.95 -21.88
N GLU A 777 -43.41 -40.27 -23.15
CA GLU A 777 -43.55 -41.64 -23.65
C GLU A 777 -42.22 -42.34 -24.00
N SER A 778 -41.09 -41.63 -23.90
CA SER A 778 -39.78 -42.19 -24.20
C SER A 778 -39.32 -43.18 -23.12
N VAL A 779 -38.41 -44.08 -23.47
CA VAL A 779 -37.84 -45.11 -22.59
C VAL A 779 -36.36 -45.26 -22.92
N GLY A 780 -35.50 -45.29 -21.91
CA GLY A 780 -34.05 -45.50 -22.05
C GLY A 780 -33.20 -44.23 -21.95
N PRO A 781 -31.87 -44.36 -21.89
CA PRO A 781 -30.97 -43.25 -21.57
C PRO A 781 -30.65 -42.38 -22.79
N PHE A 782 -30.68 -41.07 -22.57
CA PHE A 782 -30.22 -40.05 -23.52
C PHE A 782 -28.97 -39.37 -22.96
N LEU A 783 -27.88 -39.33 -23.75
CA LEU A 783 -26.54 -39.05 -23.24
C LEU A 783 -25.80 -37.95 -24.01
N LEU A 784 -24.95 -37.23 -23.27
CA LEU A 784 -23.88 -36.38 -23.75
C LEU A 784 -22.52 -36.95 -23.33
N SER A 785 -21.58 -37.06 -24.26
CA SER A 785 -20.25 -37.64 -23.99
C SER A 785 -19.14 -36.99 -24.80
N VAL A 786 -17.92 -37.03 -24.27
CA VAL A 786 -16.68 -36.70 -24.98
C VAL A 786 -15.94 -38.00 -25.27
N PHE A 787 -15.65 -38.27 -26.55
CA PHE A 787 -15.18 -39.60 -26.93
C PHE A 787 -13.84 -39.97 -26.28
N ASP A 788 -13.82 -41.12 -25.62
CA ASP A 788 -12.66 -41.66 -24.90
C ASP A 788 -12.06 -40.67 -23.88
N ILE A 789 -12.87 -39.76 -23.31
CA ILE A 789 -12.48 -38.89 -22.19
C ILE A 789 -13.64 -38.83 -21.18
N PRO A 790 -13.46 -39.31 -19.94
CA PRO A 790 -14.53 -39.31 -18.95
C PRO A 790 -14.85 -37.89 -18.47
N ILE A 791 -16.13 -37.54 -18.43
CA ILE A 791 -16.62 -36.28 -17.84
C ILE A 791 -16.84 -36.47 -16.33
N LYS A 792 -16.20 -35.63 -15.51
CA LYS A 792 -16.39 -35.57 -14.06
C LYS A 792 -17.84 -35.16 -13.74
N GLY A 793 -18.51 -35.91 -12.88
CA GLY A 793 -19.94 -35.75 -12.60
C GLY A 793 -20.86 -36.51 -13.57
N GLY A 794 -20.30 -37.26 -14.54
CA GLY A 794 -21.05 -38.19 -15.38
C GLY A 794 -21.47 -39.47 -14.65
N ASN A 795 -22.20 -40.34 -15.35
CA ASN A 795 -22.47 -41.70 -14.90
C ASN A 795 -21.18 -42.54 -14.90
N GLY A 796 -21.23 -43.79 -14.40
CA GLY A 796 -20.09 -44.72 -14.38
C GLY A 796 -19.47 -45.08 -15.76
N TRP A 797 -19.92 -44.45 -16.85
CA TRP A 797 -19.37 -44.53 -18.21
C TRP A 797 -18.75 -43.20 -18.66
N GLY A 798 -18.57 -42.23 -17.76
CA GLY A 798 -17.98 -40.92 -18.05
C GLY A 798 -18.84 -40.01 -18.94
N SER A 799 -20.16 -40.23 -18.98
CA SER A 799 -21.12 -39.48 -19.80
C SER A 799 -22.19 -38.82 -18.94
N MET A 800 -22.68 -37.66 -19.35
CA MET A 800 -23.82 -37.00 -18.70
C MET A 800 -25.12 -37.59 -19.27
N PHE A 801 -26.16 -37.78 -18.45
CA PHE A 801 -27.36 -38.51 -18.88
C PHE A 801 -28.65 -37.90 -18.32
N LEU A 802 -29.69 -37.93 -19.15
CA LEU A 802 -31.07 -37.65 -18.74
C LEU A 802 -31.77 -38.99 -18.45
N SER A 803 -32.31 -39.13 -17.23
CA SER A 803 -32.95 -40.36 -16.73
C SER A 803 -34.48 -40.31 -16.65
N THR A 804 -35.06 -39.13 -16.84
CA THR A 804 -36.49 -38.88 -16.69
C THR A 804 -37.10 -38.46 -18.02
N ASN A 805 -38.32 -38.93 -18.24
CA ASN A 805 -39.11 -38.65 -19.44
C ASN A 805 -40.37 -37.94 -18.95
N ASP A 806 -40.27 -36.63 -18.73
CA ASP A 806 -41.33 -35.80 -18.13
C ASP A 806 -41.59 -34.52 -18.95
N ASP A 807 -41.16 -34.50 -20.21
CA ASP A 807 -41.29 -33.36 -21.12
C ASP A 807 -40.57 -32.07 -20.64
N THR A 808 -39.64 -32.18 -19.67
CA THR A 808 -38.87 -31.04 -19.15
C THR A 808 -37.48 -30.94 -19.76
N TRP A 809 -37.03 -29.71 -20.02
CA TRP A 809 -35.64 -29.41 -20.35
C TRP A 809 -34.78 -29.46 -19.08
N ARG A 810 -33.64 -30.13 -19.17
CA ARG A 810 -32.65 -30.18 -18.09
C ARG A 810 -31.27 -29.93 -18.67
N CYS A 811 -30.60 -28.93 -18.12
CA CYS A 811 -29.25 -28.58 -18.50
C CYS A 811 -28.26 -29.23 -17.56
N PHE A 812 -27.25 -29.85 -18.15
CA PHE A 812 -26.20 -30.56 -17.44
C PHE A 812 -24.87 -29.89 -17.79
N SER A 813 -23.96 -29.79 -16.82
CA SER A 813 -22.56 -29.42 -17.05
C SER A 813 -21.62 -30.42 -16.38
N GLY A 814 -20.39 -30.51 -16.87
CA GLY A 814 -19.34 -31.35 -16.32
C GLY A 814 -17.97 -30.92 -16.82
N THR A 815 -16.90 -31.39 -16.18
CA THR A 815 -15.52 -31.03 -16.54
C THR A 815 -14.70 -32.24 -16.92
N PHE A 816 -13.72 -32.07 -17.80
CA PHE A 816 -12.75 -33.12 -18.14
C PHE A 816 -11.38 -32.52 -18.44
N ASN A 817 -10.32 -33.33 -18.28
CA ASN A 817 -8.98 -32.98 -18.73
C ASN A 817 -8.69 -33.69 -20.05
N SER A 818 -8.11 -33.00 -21.03
CA SER A 818 -7.82 -33.58 -22.35
C SER A 818 -6.71 -34.63 -22.35
N GLY A 819 -5.88 -34.70 -21.29
CA GLY A 819 -4.71 -35.58 -21.25
C GLY A 819 -3.79 -35.33 -22.44
N THR A 820 -3.26 -36.36 -23.09
CA THR A 820 -2.40 -36.18 -24.29
C THR A 820 -3.17 -35.81 -25.56
N LYS A 821 -4.50 -35.74 -25.53
CA LYS A 821 -5.31 -35.59 -26.75
C LYS A 821 -5.37 -34.15 -27.21
N THR A 822 -5.14 -33.95 -28.50
CA THR A 822 -5.25 -32.65 -29.18
C THR A 822 -6.52 -32.51 -30.03
N SER A 823 -7.38 -33.53 -30.04
CA SER A 823 -8.71 -33.50 -30.65
C SER A 823 -9.60 -34.58 -30.03
N THR A 824 -10.90 -34.39 -30.12
CA THR A 824 -11.90 -35.39 -29.71
C THR A 824 -13.21 -35.23 -30.49
N GLU A 825 -14.18 -36.10 -30.25
CA GLU A 825 -15.53 -36.01 -30.79
C GLU A 825 -16.53 -35.84 -29.64
N VAL A 826 -17.29 -34.74 -29.65
CA VAL A 826 -18.43 -34.54 -28.76
C VAL A 826 -19.66 -35.20 -29.37
N ARG A 827 -20.37 -36.01 -28.57
CA ARG A 827 -21.50 -36.82 -29.02
C ARG A 827 -22.72 -36.61 -28.14
N VAL A 828 -23.86 -36.37 -28.79
CA VAL A 828 -25.19 -36.48 -28.20
C VAL A 828 -25.88 -37.69 -28.80
N TRP A 829 -26.40 -38.60 -27.99
CA TRP A 829 -26.87 -39.89 -28.51
C TRP A 829 -27.89 -40.59 -27.63
N GLY A 830 -28.82 -41.28 -28.28
CA GLY A 830 -29.65 -42.31 -27.66
C GLY A 830 -28.97 -43.67 -27.83
N ASN A 831 -28.83 -44.44 -26.75
CA ASN A 831 -28.27 -45.79 -26.83
C ASN A 831 -29.22 -46.75 -27.58
N SER A 832 -28.80 -47.99 -27.86
CA SER A 832 -29.60 -49.00 -28.56
C SER A 832 -30.95 -49.32 -27.90
N THR A 833 -31.07 -49.04 -26.59
CA THR A 833 -32.28 -49.23 -25.78
C THR A 833 -33.17 -47.99 -25.70
N PHE A 834 -32.75 -46.84 -26.25
CA PHE A 834 -33.59 -45.65 -26.28
C PHE A 834 -34.69 -45.81 -27.33
N VAL A 835 -35.94 -45.64 -26.90
CA VAL A 835 -37.15 -45.66 -27.71
C VAL A 835 -37.94 -44.40 -27.38
N GLY A 836 -38.30 -43.59 -28.37
CA GLY A 836 -39.04 -42.34 -28.16
C GLY A 836 -38.37 -41.15 -28.83
N THR A 837 -38.61 -39.95 -28.29
CA THR A 837 -38.17 -38.67 -28.87
C THR A 837 -37.34 -37.89 -27.86
N GLY A 838 -36.16 -37.43 -28.29
CA GLY A 838 -35.29 -36.58 -27.50
C GLY A 838 -34.91 -35.29 -28.23
N TYR A 839 -34.67 -34.23 -27.46
CA TYR A 839 -34.26 -32.91 -27.91
C TYR A 839 -32.97 -32.50 -27.20
N VAL A 840 -32.04 -31.90 -27.94
CA VAL A 840 -30.83 -31.27 -27.40
C VAL A 840 -30.71 -29.85 -27.92
N ASP A 841 -30.26 -28.98 -27.03
CA ASP A 841 -30.01 -27.58 -27.32
C ASP A 841 -28.84 -27.07 -26.47
N ASN A 842 -28.22 -25.97 -26.89
CA ASN A 842 -27.14 -25.29 -26.19
C ASN A 842 -25.95 -26.20 -25.81
N VAL A 843 -25.41 -26.94 -26.78
CA VAL A 843 -24.19 -27.72 -26.55
C VAL A 843 -22.99 -26.77 -26.51
N ILE A 844 -22.33 -26.69 -25.35
CA ILE A 844 -21.19 -25.81 -25.10
C ILE A 844 -19.99 -26.65 -24.66
N LEU A 845 -18.82 -26.40 -25.26
CA LEU A 845 -17.53 -26.89 -24.80
C LEU A 845 -16.57 -25.71 -24.73
N LYS A 846 -15.96 -25.49 -23.57
CA LYS A 846 -15.04 -24.37 -23.40
C LYS A 846 -13.82 -24.74 -22.58
N LYS A 847 -12.68 -24.11 -22.86
CA LYS A 847 -11.52 -24.18 -21.97
C LYS A 847 -11.90 -23.59 -20.62
N VAL A 848 -11.48 -24.24 -19.55
CA VAL A 848 -11.55 -23.64 -18.22
C VAL A 848 -10.44 -22.59 -18.16
N SER A 849 -10.80 -21.31 -18.22
CA SER A 849 -9.87 -20.22 -17.90
C SER A 849 -9.30 -20.45 -16.51
N ALA A 850 -8.01 -20.14 -16.31
CA ALA A 850 -7.22 -20.45 -15.12
C ALA A 850 -8.07 -20.60 -13.84
N PRO A 851 -7.94 -21.73 -13.12
CA PRO A 851 -8.74 -21.95 -11.94
C PRO A 851 -8.53 -20.78 -10.97
N VAL A 852 -9.62 -20.26 -10.42
CA VAL A 852 -9.59 -19.79 -9.03
C VAL A 852 -9.07 -20.99 -8.24
N THR A 853 -7.78 -20.99 -7.93
CA THR A 853 -7.16 -22.02 -7.10
C THR A 853 -7.65 -21.83 -5.67
N GLY A 854 -8.90 -22.25 -5.42
CA GLY A 854 -9.23 -22.83 -4.14
C GLY A 854 -8.39 -24.10 -4.01
N SER A 855 -7.40 -24.08 -3.14
CA SER A 855 -6.56 -25.22 -2.79
C SER A 855 -7.39 -26.49 -2.62
N ARG A 856 -7.13 -27.55 -3.40
CA ARG A 856 -7.67 -28.88 -3.11
C ARG A 856 -6.85 -29.52 -1.99
N GLY A 857 -7.13 -29.10 -0.75
CA GLY A 857 -6.50 -29.61 0.45
C GLY A 857 -6.92 -31.05 0.81
N LEU A 858 -6.11 -31.69 1.64
CA LEU A 858 -6.45 -32.96 2.31
C LEU A 858 -7.74 -32.79 3.12
N VAL A 859 -8.65 -33.76 3.08
CA VAL A 859 -9.92 -33.69 3.83
C VAL A 859 -9.90 -34.62 5.05
N THR A 860 -10.71 -34.32 6.05
CA THR A 860 -10.88 -35.16 7.25
C THR A 860 -12.34 -35.53 7.44
N PHE A 861 -12.64 -36.80 7.69
CA PHE A 861 -14.02 -37.27 7.88
C PHE A 861 -14.35 -37.39 9.36
N LYS A 862 -15.30 -36.57 9.86
CA LYS A 862 -15.79 -36.61 11.23
C LYS A 862 -17.11 -37.39 11.29
N SER A 863 -17.17 -38.40 12.15
CA SER A 863 -18.40 -39.16 12.38
C SER A 863 -19.41 -38.38 13.22
N ALA A 864 -20.68 -38.83 13.19
CA ALA A 864 -21.76 -38.27 14.00
C ALA A 864 -21.52 -38.33 15.53
N HIS A 865 -20.54 -39.11 15.98
CA HIS A 865 -20.15 -39.22 17.40
C HIS A 865 -18.96 -38.32 17.78
N ASN A 866 -18.65 -37.30 16.97
CA ASN A 866 -17.53 -36.37 17.18
C ASN A 866 -16.13 -37.05 17.22
N LYS A 867 -15.96 -38.16 16.47
CA LYS A 867 -14.67 -38.83 16.28
C LYS A 867 -14.26 -38.83 14.81
N TYR A 868 -12.98 -38.60 14.52
CA TYR A 868 -12.42 -38.59 13.16
C TYR A 868 -12.07 -40.00 12.68
N PHE A 869 -12.21 -40.21 11.38
CA PHE A 869 -11.75 -41.41 10.68
C PHE A 869 -10.23 -41.42 10.67
N VAL A 870 -9.64 -42.59 10.92
CA VAL A 870 -8.19 -42.80 10.91
C VAL A 870 -7.87 -44.10 10.21
N SER A 871 -6.77 -44.09 9.45
CA SER A 871 -6.17 -45.30 8.90
C SER A 871 -5.09 -45.82 9.86
N GLU A 872 -5.47 -46.60 10.86
CA GLU A 872 -4.49 -47.21 11.77
C GLU A 872 -3.60 -48.22 11.01
N GLY A 873 -2.28 -48.03 11.06
CA GLY A 873 -1.28 -48.99 10.56
C GLY A 873 -1.14 -49.11 9.03
N ASN A 874 -1.38 -48.04 8.25
CA ASN A 874 -1.39 -48.10 6.77
C ASN A 874 -2.40 -49.13 6.21
N GLY A 875 -3.50 -49.36 6.94
CA GLY A 875 -4.52 -50.34 6.58
C GLY A 875 -4.12 -51.77 6.97
N GLY A 876 -3.75 -51.98 8.25
CA GLY A 876 -3.35 -53.30 8.80
C GLY A 876 -4.31 -54.44 8.44
N ASP A 877 -3.95 -55.68 8.77
CA ASP A 877 -4.48 -56.97 8.24
C ASP A 877 -5.99 -57.10 7.93
N SER A 878 -6.87 -56.30 8.54
CA SER A 878 -8.32 -56.25 8.26
C SER A 878 -8.78 -55.19 7.22
N LYS A 879 -7.92 -54.27 6.74
CA LYS A 879 -8.25 -53.17 5.81
C LYS A 879 -9.46 -52.31 6.20
N THR A 880 -9.69 -52.12 7.49
CA THR A 880 -10.84 -51.37 8.03
C THR A 880 -10.45 -49.96 8.45
N VAL A 881 -11.24 -48.97 8.03
CA VAL A 881 -11.14 -47.56 8.48
C VAL A 881 -12.03 -47.38 9.71
N ASN A 882 -11.48 -46.85 10.81
CA ASN A 882 -12.19 -46.70 12.08
C ASN A 882 -12.34 -45.22 12.45
N ALA A 883 -13.42 -44.89 13.17
CA ALA A 883 -13.76 -43.52 13.59
C ALA A 883 -13.60 -43.33 15.12
N ASN A 884 -12.37 -43.32 15.63
CA ASN A 884 -12.11 -43.37 17.08
C ASN A 884 -11.22 -42.22 17.61
N ARG A 885 -10.79 -41.27 16.77
CA ARG A 885 -9.84 -40.20 17.18
C ARG A 885 -10.55 -38.89 17.54
N SER A 886 -10.06 -38.23 18.59
CA SER A 886 -10.66 -36.98 19.11
C SER A 886 -9.99 -35.70 18.56
N GLY A 887 -8.89 -35.83 17.83
CA GLY A 887 -8.13 -34.72 17.23
C GLY A 887 -7.64 -35.08 15.83
N ILE A 888 -7.32 -34.07 15.04
CA ILE A 888 -6.89 -34.20 13.64
C ILE A 888 -5.36 -34.10 13.56
N GLY A 889 -4.71 -35.16 13.08
CA GLY A 889 -3.31 -35.16 12.67
C GLY A 889 -3.16 -35.63 11.22
N SER A 890 -1.93 -35.96 10.81
CA SER A 890 -1.64 -36.41 9.44
C SER A 890 -2.33 -37.73 9.05
N TRP A 891 -2.78 -38.52 10.02
CA TRP A 891 -3.36 -39.87 9.82
C TRP A 891 -4.89 -39.86 9.70
N GLU A 892 -5.53 -38.74 10.03
CA GLU A 892 -6.97 -38.47 9.87
C GLU A 892 -7.28 -37.67 8.59
N LYS A 893 -6.22 -37.29 7.86
CA LYS A 893 -6.25 -36.56 6.59
C LYS A 893 -6.22 -37.54 5.43
N PHE A 894 -7.23 -37.47 4.58
CA PHE A 894 -7.40 -38.33 3.42
C PHE A 894 -7.39 -37.50 2.14
N THR A 895 -6.79 -38.05 1.10
CA THR A 895 -7.00 -37.57 -0.26
C THR A 895 -8.31 -38.17 -0.76
N VAL A 896 -9.30 -37.32 -1.09
CA VAL A 896 -10.53 -37.82 -1.71
C VAL A 896 -10.23 -38.22 -3.14
N ILE A 897 -10.22 -39.51 -3.38
CA ILE A 897 -10.19 -40.07 -4.73
C ILE A 897 -11.65 -40.33 -5.11
N LEU A 898 -12.28 -39.35 -5.78
CA LEU A 898 -13.60 -39.51 -6.37
C LEU A 898 -13.43 -40.36 -7.64
N HIS A 899 -13.89 -41.61 -7.56
CA HIS A 899 -13.93 -42.53 -8.70
C HIS A 899 -15.10 -42.22 -9.64
#